data_AF-A0A952PH85-F1
#
_entry.id   AF-A0A952PH85-F1
#
_cell.length_a   1.000
_cell.length_b   1.000
_cell.length_c   1.000
_cell.angle_alpha   90.00
_cell.angle_beta   90.00
_cell.angle_gamma   90.00
#
_symmetry.space_group_name_H-M   'P 1'
#
loop_
_entity.id
_entity.type
_entity.pdbx_description
1 polymer ?
#
loop_
_entity_poly.entity_id
_entity_poly.type
_entity_poly.pdbx_seq_one_letter_code
_entity_poly.pdbx_strand_id
1 'polypeptide(L)'
;MIGTDEPGEQPAVKRERIFDHQMWWILVLGICGIAVYQMFKYQAFPAASIEIKKPRIEIQEQARSLAPSLGYNKTGTIDSTTFNSEDNAKSFLEHEYPQEDANKLMATEVPVWSWVTRFCKEYDQEEFQTWISPQGKLLAFEHDIPNDLALKSVSHEEAQKIARAFLEKMEPNAADFSTLIRDDANTKPKREDHSFVWENQKKDYKSAHLRIYVYVSGDQVTLYNKYLHVPDAWQREYDTMRSYNYLLGQFSFFFIYMFQTIAFLVLVWGVITRNMRWKPAIVGALLLGGISALDYLNHLPSLIASYGPTTSFQNYLIQIVVNALMGFVGNALTGATLFGGAEICYRKLFPHKISFERILTRRGLTHETVVRGVIVGHILVGVHLGWIVLYYILGKNFGFWCPLGIESHEVLSNVVPFVSAVALGVSASFEEELACRVVGIAIGTRLFKNFWVANLFQAIVWGFAHSSYPQEPAYARGLELTVVGILQGWILYRYGIIAVITEHYLLDAFMYVESFLYSDVPILKFSVLPALIPAMLIVGSALVWNKMKMTRGDDQDNDKIPVLKPPPPPVEDAPPPIEYRPLSKRLRLSMIAICIASLLTAIYVPWSSGVNSDAKLKIGREEAVEKAREVMRRHDIDPKGWMESASCGISSVGETFQYMFEKTNAEAVRKIYNETRRGYYWSVKFFRPLQSEEYQVILDGEGREDSFGISREENDVGANLSSDEAREKAEEYLKETHPELPDYKFKQISSQKRKNRTDYTVDFTYPKLDVAEAKCLISVSLTGDQVGDFSQRWDVPDSWSFERNKRTAKDEWLSHLRTATLFGLILLGIFWAYSVLKTGAIKFRAPVIIALAYLGLVLLSSVNNLVTFFYGYDTTTPLNSYIVGEIVGAGQGLFMYGAGVFLLSAVALGAFRIISPRTHLIPYFQFALGKMSANAEQRKSRLALWYDAALISYTTLAFSITVSQLQGLVSLAISPSVPIGEVGTIASLTGVYVPVAEAILDALKTAPNGLALIVVVVGMSARFAPGFWRLFAFGLVLNLILPSAERYWQDYLISVVQNLLMCLFMYVLVVKLARNNILAYLMIFSLYTFIPYCKAIALNGGSLYIPELITFFLLLTVPILCILWVQVRTLRHKEKPLSEIVEES
;
A
#
# COMPACT_ATOMS: atom_id res chain seq x y z
N MET A 1 30.00 -24.08 -18.57
CA MET A 1 30.21 -25.50 -18.84
C MET A 1 30.07 -26.23 -17.52
N ILE A 2 29.04 -27.05 -17.36
CA ILE A 2 29.12 -28.21 -16.47
C ILE A 2 28.81 -29.36 -17.41
N GLY A 3 29.87 -30.09 -17.75
CA GLY A 3 29.78 -31.29 -18.56
C GLY A 3 29.00 -32.36 -17.82
N THR A 4 28.39 -33.23 -18.62
CA THR A 4 27.90 -34.54 -18.22
C THR A 4 29.10 -35.40 -17.83
N ASP A 5 29.48 -35.39 -16.55
CA ASP A 5 30.37 -36.40 -15.99
C ASP A 5 29.58 -37.27 -15.01
N GLU A 6 29.68 -38.58 -15.23
CA GLU A 6 29.23 -39.65 -14.34
C GLU A 6 29.75 -39.46 -12.91
N PRO A 7 29.07 -39.98 -11.88
CA PRO A 7 29.48 -39.80 -10.49
C PRO A 7 30.76 -40.61 -10.22
N GLY A 8 31.91 -39.95 -10.30
CA GLY A 8 33.14 -40.46 -9.69
C GLY A 8 32.97 -40.54 -8.17
N GLU A 9 33.24 -41.72 -7.60
CA GLU A 9 33.25 -41.96 -6.16
C GLU A 9 34.14 -40.92 -5.44
N GLN A 10 33.50 -40.03 -4.68
CA GLN A 10 34.23 -39.21 -3.71
C GLN A 10 34.62 -40.08 -2.50
N PRO A 11 35.82 -39.90 -1.94
CA PRO A 11 36.29 -40.72 -0.82
C PRO A 11 35.40 -40.53 0.41
N ALA A 12 35.14 -41.63 1.11
CA ALA A 12 34.26 -41.72 2.26
C ALA A 12 34.44 -40.56 3.26
N VAL A 13 33.40 -39.75 3.43
CA VAL A 13 33.36 -38.63 4.37
C VAL A 13 33.63 -39.15 5.79
N LYS A 14 34.72 -38.70 6.39
CA LYS A 14 35.11 -39.03 7.76
C LYS A 14 34.01 -38.52 8.71
N ARG A 15 33.29 -39.44 9.36
CA ARG A 15 32.17 -39.15 10.28
C ARG A 15 32.59 -38.12 11.34
N GLU A 16 31.87 -37.01 11.38
CA GLU A 16 32.11 -35.95 12.35
C GLU A 16 31.50 -36.33 13.71
N ARG A 17 32.22 -36.04 14.79
CA ARG A 17 31.68 -36.16 16.15
C ARG A 17 30.54 -35.14 16.34
N ILE A 18 29.58 -35.44 17.22
CA ILE A 18 28.48 -34.51 17.58
C ILE A 18 29.03 -33.13 17.97
N PHE A 19 30.17 -33.10 18.66
CA PHE A 19 30.99 -31.92 18.91
C PHE A 19 32.31 -32.01 18.14
N ASP A 20 32.50 -31.12 17.16
CA ASP A 20 33.79 -30.94 16.49
C ASP A 20 34.59 -29.78 17.11
N HIS A 21 35.85 -29.63 16.68
CA HIS A 21 36.74 -28.58 17.19
C HIS A 21 36.22 -27.16 16.91
N GLN A 22 35.44 -26.97 15.84
CA GLN A 22 34.86 -25.67 15.49
C GLN A 22 33.72 -25.31 16.44
N MET A 23 32.89 -26.27 16.83
CA MET A 23 31.84 -26.08 17.83
C MET A 23 32.40 -25.66 19.19
N TRP A 24 33.59 -26.14 19.58
CA TRP A 24 34.25 -25.66 20.79
C TRP A 24 34.57 -24.17 20.72
N TRP A 25 35.08 -23.68 19.59
CA TRP A 25 35.31 -22.25 19.39
C TRP A 25 34.00 -21.45 19.37
N ILE A 26 32.96 -21.95 18.70
CA ILE A 26 31.63 -21.31 18.69
C ILE A 26 31.05 -21.25 20.13
N LEU A 27 31.23 -22.30 20.93
CA LEU A 27 30.82 -22.32 22.33
C LEU A 27 31.57 -21.31 23.19
N VAL A 28 32.90 -21.26 23.06
CA VAL A 28 33.72 -20.27 23.76
C VAL A 28 33.29 -18.86 23.37
N LEU A 29 33.15 -18.57 22.07
CA LEU A 29 32.67 -17.27 21.58
C LEU A 29 31.25 -16.96 22.06
N GLY A 30 30.36 -17.94 22.12
CA GLY A 30 29.00 -17.76 22.61
C GLY A 30 28.95 -17.41 24.09
N ILE A 31 29.73 -18.10 24.92
CA ILE A 31 29.87 -17.78 26.36
C ILE A 31 30.47 -16.38 26.54
N CYS A 32 31.54 -16.06 25.82
CA CYS A 32 32.14 -14.73 25.83
C CYS A 32 31.14 -13.65 25.41
N GLY A 33 30.37 -13.89 24.35
CA GLY A 33 29.37 -12.95 23.85
C GLY A 33 28.24 -12.70 24.84
N ILE A 34 27.74 -13.73 25.53
CA ILE A 34 26.76 -13.57 26.63
C ILE A 34 27.36 -12.76 27.78
N ALA A 35 28.62 -13.00 28.15
CA ALA A 35 29.29 -12.25 29.21
C ALA A 35 29.44 -10.76 28.83
N VAL A 36 29.81 -10.46 27.58
CA VAL A 36 29.87 -9.10 27.06
C VAL A 36 28.49 -8.43 27.09
N TYR A 37 27.45 -9.15 26.62
CA TYR A 37 26.07 -8.66 26.69
C TYR A 37 25.65 -8.30 28.12
N GLN A 38 25.83 -9.20 29.09
CA GLN A 38 25.42 -8.94 30.47
C GLN A 38 26.16 -7.77 31.12
N MET A 39 27.43 -7.58 30.76
CA MET A 39 28.27 -6.51 31.29
C MET A 39 27.89 -5.13 30.74
N PHE A 40 27.45 -5.05 29.48
CA PHE A 40 27.24 -3.76 28.80
C PHE A 40 25.80 -3.48 28.33
N LYS A 41 24.84 -4.35 28.63
CA LYS A 41 23.45 -4.18 28.16
C LYS A 41 22.83 -2.81 28.48
N TYR A 42 23.12 -2.22 29.64
CA TYR A 42 22.57 -0.90 30.00
C TYR A 42 23.16 0.26 29.19
N GLN A 43 24.36 0.08 28.61
CA GLN A 43 25.00 1.07 27.73
C GLN A 43 24.58 0.90 26.26
N ALA A 44 23.94 -0.23 25.96
CA ALA A 44 23.66 -0.70 24.62
C ALA A 44 22.19 -1.06 24.39
N PHE A 45 21.25 -0.88 25.34
CA PHE A 45 19.81 -1.12 25.15
C PHE A 45 18.93 -0.09 25.93
N PRO A 46 18.05 0.68 25.27
CA PRO A 46 17.12 1.65 25.87
C PRO A 46 15.88 1.01 26.47
N ALA A 47 15.65 -0.30 26.25
CA ALA A 47 14.60 -1.06 26.92
C ALA A 47 14.69 -0.94 28.45
N ALA A 48 15.87 -0.61 28.98
CA ALA A 48 16.09 -0.27 30.38
C ALA A 48 15.33 0.98 30.88
N SER A 49 14.88 1.88 30.00
CA SER A 49 14.11 3.08 30.38
C SER A 49 12.62 2.78 30.63
N ILE A 50 12.12 1.63 30.20
CA ILE A 50 10.73 1.23 30.38
C ILE A 50 10.54 0.58 31.76
N GLU A 51 10.44 1.42 32.80
CA GLU A 51 10.16 0.96 34.17
C GLU A 51 8.66 0.65 34.38
N ILE A 52 8.22 -0.53 33.91
CA ILE A 52 6.82 -0.97 34.10
C ILE A 52 6.61 -1.42 35.54
N LYS A 53 6.00 -0.56 36.35
CA LYS A 53 5.70 -0.84 37.77
C LYS A 53 4.32 -1.44 37.99
N LYS A 54 3.37 -1.12 37.11
CA LYS A 54 1.98 -1.56 37.20
C LYS A 54 1.60 -2.45 36.01
N PRO A 55 0.85 -3.54 36.24
CA PRO A 55 0.30 -4.34 35.15
C PRO A 55 -0.79 -3.57 34.40
N ARG A 56 -0.98 -3.90 33.13
CA ARG A 56 -2.00 -3.31 32.24
C ARG A 56 -3.40 -3.21 32.88
N ILE A 57 -3.83 -4.26 33.57
CA ILE A 57 -5.18 -4.33 34.18
C ILE A 57 -5.33 -3.28 35.30
N GLU A 58 -4.29 -3.05 36.11
CA GLU A 58 -4.33 -2.03 37.17
C GLU A 58 -4.41 -0.62 36.56
N ILE A 59 -3.69 -0.38 35.47
CA ILE A 59 -3.77 0.89 34.74
C ILE A 59 -5.18 1.12 34.17
N GLN A 60 -5.80 0.07 33.62
CA GLN A 60 -7.16 0.13 33.10
C GLN A 60 -8.18 0.46 34.20
N GLU A 61 -8.04 -0.12 35.38
CA GLU A 61 -8.86 0.18 36.56
C GLU A 61 -8.63 1.62 37.05
N GLN A 62 -7.38 2.07 37.06
CA GLN A 62 -7.02 3.45 37.40
C GLN A 62 -7.67 4.44 36.42
N ALA A 63 -7.57 4.21 35.11
CA ALA A 63 -8.23 5.02 34.08
C ALA A 63 -9.76 5.06 34.30
N ARG A 64 -10.38 3.91 34.60
CA ARG A 64 -11.83 3.83 34.89
C ARG A 64 -12.22 4.63 36.12
N SER A 65 -11.37 4.65 37.15
CA SER A 65 -11.60 5.45 38.37
C SER A 65 -11.41 6.96 38.15
N LEU A 66 -10.53 7.35 37.22
CA LEU A 66 -10.26 8.75 36.87
C LEU A 66 -11.34 9.35 35.97
N ALA A 67 -11.93 8.56 35.08
CA ALA A 67 -12.86 9.04 34.06
C ALA A 67 -14.02 9.93 34.61
N PRO A 68 -14.73 9.57 35.70
CA PRO A 68 -15.77 10.43 36.28
C PRO A 68 -15.25 11.80 36.74
N SER A 69 -14.03 11.85 37.27
CA SER A 69 -13.40 13.10 37.75
C SER A 69 -12.94 14.02 36.61
N LEU A 70 -12.87 13.48 35.39
CA LEU A 70 -12.46 14.15 34.16
C LEU A 70 -13.64 14.36 33.18
N GLY A 71 -14.89 14.23 33.65
CA GLY A 71 -16.08 14.56 32.88
C GLY A 71 -16.80 13.37 32.23
N TYR A 72 -16.26 12.15 32.31
CA TYR A 72 -16.84 10.97 31.65
C TYR A 72 -17.49 9.99 32.63
N ASN A 73 -18.84 9.93 32.61
CA ASN A 73 -19.64 9.17 33.59
C ASN A 73 -20.39 7.95 33.00
N LYS A 74 -20.08 7.55 31.77
CA LYS A 74 -20.81 6.45 31.11
C LYS A 74 -20.44 5.09 31.69
N THR A 75 -21.43 4.20 31.75
CA THR A 75 -21.29 2.81 32.21
C THR A 75 -21.55 1.83 31.07
N GLY A 76 -21.05 0.59 31.22
CA GLY A 76 -21.17 -0.45 30.19
C GLY A 76 -20.35 -0.13 28.94
N THR A 77 -19.19 0.49 29.11
CA THR A 77 -18.27 0.86 28.03
C THR A 77 -17.48 -0.34 27.53
N ILE A 78 -17.09 -0.27 26.26
CA ILE A 78 -16.07 -1.12 25.66
C ILE A 78 -14.74 -0.43 25.96
N ASP A 79 -13.88 -1.12 26.68
CA ASP A 79 -12.57 -0.63 27.07
C ASP A 79 -11.43 -1.39 26.40
N SER A 80 -10.36 -0.67 26.08
CA SER A 80 -9.10 -1.26 25.68
C SER A 80 -7.93 -0.48 26.25
N THR A 81 -6.87 -1.20 26.64
CA THR A 81 -5.63 -0.62 27.14
C THR A 81 -4.46 -1.12 26.29
N THR A 82 -3.71 -0.19 25.70
CA THR A 82 -2.51 -0.46 24.90
C THR A 82 -1.32 0.34 25.43
N PHE A 83 -0.11 -0.04 25.05
CA PHE A 83 1.12 0.67 25.37
C PHE A 83 1.59 1.44 24.14
N ASN A 84 2.02 2.69 24.32
CA ASN A 84 2.39 3.62 23.26
C ASN A 84 3.70 4.37 23.59
N SER A 85 4.40 4.85 22.56
CA SER A 85 5.58 5.72 22.68
C SER A 85 5.48 7.01 21.87
N GLU A 86 6.12 8.07 22.36
CA GLU A 86 6.33 9.30 21.59
C GLU A 86 7.66 9.26 20.83
N ASP A 87 7.61 8.78 19.59
CA ASP A 87 8.79 8.42 18.79
C ASP A 87 9.69 9.60 18.45
N ASN A 88 9.13 10.78 18.19
CA ASN A 88 9.91 12.00 17.92
C ASN A 88 10.71 12.42 19.16
N ALA A 89 10.05 12.47 20.33
CA ALA A 89 10.71 12.82 21.58
C ALA A 89 11.78 11.78 21.97
N LYS A 90 11.48 10.48 21.78
CA LYS A 90 12.44 9.39 22.00
C LYS A 90 13.68 9.55 21.13
N SER A 91 13.49 9.66 19.82
CA SER A 91 14.59 9.72 18.85
C SER A 91 15.45 10.96 19.07
N PHE A 92 14.81 12.10 19.37
CA PHE A 92 15.50 13.34 19.74
C PHE A 92 16.38 13.15 20.97
N LEU A 93 15.86 12.59 22.06
CA LEU A 93 16.63 12.40 23.29
C LEU A 93 17.79 11.40 23.09
N GLU A 94 17.58 10.33 22.33
CA GLU A 94 18.62 9.33 22.01
C GLU A 94 19.70 9.88 21.08
N HIS A 95 19.38 10.86 20.24
CA HIS A 95 20.35 11.57 19.40
C HIS A 95 21.15 12.60 20.21
N GLU A 96 20.44 13.43 20.96
CA GLU A 96 21.03 14.60 21.61
C GLU A 96 21.75 14.26 22.91
N TYR A 97 21.38 13.20 23.63
CA TYR A 97 21.99 12.86 24.92
C TYR A 97 22.77 11.54 24.86
N PRO A 98 23.83 11.38 25.68
CA PRO A 98 24.39 10.06 25.93
C PRO A 98 23.28 9.09 26.37
N GLN A 99 23.32 7.85 25.87
CA GLN A 99 22.24 6.88 26.05
C GLN A 99 21.75 6.72 27.51
N GLU A 100 22.67 6.70 28.47
CA GLU A 100 22.31 6.57 29.89
C GLU A 100 21.50 7.77 30.41
N ASP A 101 21.80 8.97 29.92
CA ASP A 101 21.11 10.19 30.31
C ASP A 101 19.78 10.32 29.58
N ALA A 102 19.73 9.96 28.29
CA ALA A 102 18.47 9.84 27.53
C ALA A 102 17.50 8.88 28.25
N ASN A 103 17.97 7.69 28.65
CA ASN A 103 17.16 6.70 29.37
C ASN A 103 16.61 7.25 30.69
N LYS A 104 17.41 7.99 31.46
CA LYS A 104 16.96 8.63 32.71
C LYS A 104 15.87 9.67 32.41
N LEU A 105 16.10 10.55 31.43
CA LEU A 105 15.14 11.59 31.05
C LEU A 105 13.79 10.98 30.64
N MET A 106 13.79 9.94 29.81
CA MET A 106 12.58 9.23 29.39
C MET A 106 11.89 8.47 30.51
N ALA A 107 12.64 7.98 31.50
CA ALA A 107 12.08 7.24 32.63
C ALA A 107 11.43 8.16 33.69
N THR A 108 11.96 9.38 33.88
CA THR A 108 11.58 10.21 35.04
C THR A 108 10.97 11.57 34.71
N GLU A 109 11.33 12.21 33.60
CA GLU A 109 11.01 13.63 33.36
C GLU A 109 10.16 13.89 32.12
N VAL A 110 10.50 13.22 31.01
CA VAL A 110 9.87 13.44 29.70
C VAL A 110 8.81 12.37 29.45
N PRO A 111 7.57 12.75 29.07
CA PRO A 111 6.47 11.81 28.84
C PRO A 111 6.66 11.07 27.50
N VAL A 112 7.56 10.09 27.45
CA VAL A 112 7.80 9.26 26.26
C VAL A 112 6.95 7.99 26.27
N TRP A 113 6.80 7.35 27.43
CA TRP A 113 6.13 6.06 27.56
C TRP A 113 4.75 6.22 28.19
N SER A 114 3.72 5.58 27.63
CA SER A 114 2.37 5.65 28.18
C SER A 114 1.55 4.40 27.91
N TRP A 115 0.66 4.07 28.84
CA TRP A 115 -0.48 3.21 28.62
C TRP A 115 -1.67 4.07 28.18
N VAL A 116 -2.27 3.75 27.04
CA VAL A 116 -3.46 4.40 26.51
C VAL A 116 -4.67 3.56 26.84
N THR A 117 -5.59 4.07 27.66
CA THR A 117 -6.88 3.40 27.92
C THR A 117 -7.99 4.18 27.24
N ARG A 118 -8.69 3.53 26.30
CA ARG A 118 -9.86 4.07 25.59
C ARG A 118 -11.14 3.44 26.12
N PHE A 119 -12.17 4.27 26.28
CA PHE A 119 -13.54 3.90 26.61
C PHE A 119 -14.47 4.43 25.52
N CYS A 120 -15.25 3.55 24.93
CA CYS A 120 -16.26 3.91 23.94
C CYS A 120 -17.52 3.07 24.15
N LYS A 121 -18.58 3.36 23.38
CA LYS A 121 -19.82 2.58 23.41
C LYS A 121 -20.38 2.42 22.00
N GLU A 122 -20.97 1.26 21.74
CA GLU A 122 -21.61 0.97 20.46
C GLU A 122 -22.71 2.00 20.15
N TYR A 123 -22.64 2.58 18.95
CA TYR A 123 -23.53 3.63 18.44
C TYR A 123 -23.60 4.92 19.28
N ASP A 124 -22.51 5.23 19.97
CA ASP A 124 -22.33 6.46 20.72
C ASP A 124 -21.11 7.23 20.19
N GLN A 125 -21.26 8.52 19.90
CA GLN A 125 -20.17 9.35 19.37
C GLN A 125 -19.16 9.75 20.42
N GLU A 126 -19.57 9.77 21.69
CA GLU A 126 -18.72 10.28 22.76
C GLU A 126 -17.76 9.19 23.24
N GLU A 127 -16.48 9.54 23.26
CA GLU A 127 -15.38 8.65 23.63
C GLU A 127 -14.51 9.29 24.71
N PHE A 128 -13.77 8.46 25.44
CA PHE A 128 -12.85 8.94 26.46
C PHE A 128 -11.54 8.16 26.42
N GLN A 129 -10.42 8.85 26.44
CA GLN A 129 -9.08 8.27 26.40
C GLN A 129 -8.20 8.87 27.49
N THR A 130 -7.30 8.05 28.03
CA THR A 130 -6.29 8.49 29.00
C THR A 130 -4.93 7.91 28.67
N TRP A 131 -3.89 8.71 28.82
CA TRP A 131 -2.49 8.29 28.72
C TRP A 131 -1.89 8.32 30.12
N ILE A 132 -1.51 7.16 30.64
CA ILE A 132 -0.97 6.99 31.99
C ILE A 132 0.45 6.43 31.87
N SER A 133 1.44 7.09 32.48
CA SER A 133 2.83 6.62 32.50
C SER A 133 2.95 5.19 33.06
N PRO A 134 4.04 4.45 32.77
CA PRO A 134 4.33 3.14 33.38
C PRO A 134 4.30 3.12 34.93
N GLN A 135 4.49 4.27 35.57
CA GLN A 135 4.49 4.47 37.03
C GLN A 135 3.11 4.85 37.60
N GLY A 136 2.11 5.11 36.74
CA GLY A 136 0.74 5.47 37.16
C GLY A 136 0.44 6.97 37.24
N LYS A 137 1.29 7.87 36.74
CA LYS A 137 0.97 9.31 36.58
C LYS A 137 0.13 9.55 35.32
N LEU A 138 -0.92 10.40 35.40
CA LEU A 138 -1.66 10.86 34.22
C LEU A 138 -0.78 11.82 33.39
N LEU A 139 -0.63 11.53 32.10
CA LEU A 139 0.14 12.33 31.14
C LEU A 139 -0.76 13.10 30.18
N ALA A 140 -1.87 12.48 29.76
CA ALA A 140 -2.88 13.12 28.92
C ALA A 140 -4.27 12.50 29.15
N PHE A 141 -5.32 13.22 28.78
CA PHE A 141 -6.66 12.66 28.57
C PHE A 141 -7.37 13.41 27.46
N GLU A 142 -8.35 12.74 26.85
CA GLU A 142 -9.23 13.28 25.83
C GLU A 142 -10.66 12.77 26.06
N HIS A 143 -11.60 13.69 26.09
CA HIS A 143 -13.04 13.46 26.13
C HIS A 143 -13.62 13.96 24.81
N ASP A 144 -13.68 13.07 23.83
CA ASP A 144 -14.20 13.39 22.51
C ASP A 144 -15.72 13.49 22.57
N ILE A 145 -16.25 14.63 22.12
CA ILE A 145 -17.67 14.96 22.16
C ILE A 145 -18.12 15.54 20.81
N PRO A 146 -19.36 15.23 20.37
CA PRO A 146 -19.88 15.68 19.07
C PRO A 146 -19.76 17.19 18.88
N ASN A 147 -19.42 17.65 17.68
CA ASN A 147 -19.33 19.09 17.38
C ASN A 147 -20.65 19.84 17.64
N ASP A 148 -21.79 19.19 17.47
CA ASP A 148 -23.12 19.76 17.60
C ASP A 148 -23.77 19.46 18.97
N LEU A 149 -23.00 18.92 19.92
CA LEU A 149 -23.39 18.84 21.34
C LEU A 149 -23.49 20.26 21.92
N ALA A 150 -24.67 20.59 22.42
CA ALA A 150 -24.91 21.88 23.08
C ALA A 150 -24.27 21.87 24.47
N LEU A 151 -23.32 22.77 24.68
CA LEU A 151 -22.70 23.07 25.96
C LEU A 151 -22.79 24.57 26.23
N LYS A 152 -22.61 24.98 27.47
CA LYS A 152 -22.59 26.40 27.80
C LYS A 152 -21.30 27.02 27.26
N SER A 153 -21.40 27.89 26.26
CA SER A 153 -20.26 28.73 25.86
C SER A 153 -19.87 29.68 26.99
N VAL A 154 -18.57 29.86 27.18
CA VAL A 154 -17.98 30.83 28.11
C VAL A 154 -17.20 31.88 27.32
N SER A 155 -16.84 33.00 27.96
CA SER A 155 -15.94 33.95 27.29
C SER A 155 -14.54 33.36 27.15
N HIS A 156 -13.76 33.87 26.19
CA HIS A 156 -12.38 33.46 26.00
C HIS A 156 -11.54 33.59 27.30
N GLU A 157 -11.69 34.69 28.04
CA GLU A 157 -11.00 34.92 29.32
C GLU A 157 -11.46 33.94 30.41
N GLU A 158 -12.73 33.56 30.40
CA GLU A 158 -13.26 32.54 31.30
C GLU A 158 -12.69 31.15 30.95
N ALA A 159 -12.63 30.79 29.66
CA ALA A 159 -12.04 29.55 29.20
C ALA A 159 -10.55 29.45 29.56
N GLN A 160 -9.79 30.54 29.40
CA GLN A 160 -8.39 30.59 29.78
C GLN A 160 -8.22 30.39 31.30
N LYS A 161 -9.10 30.96 32.13
CA LYS A 161 -9.11 30.73 33.58
C LYS A 161 -9.44 29.28 33.92
N ILE A 162 -10.40 28.66 33.25
CA ILE A 162 -10.76 27.25 33.42
C ILE A 162 -9.55 26.36 33.08
N ALA A 163 -8.91 26.58 31.92
CA ALA A 163 -7.74 25.84 31.49
C ALA A 163 -6.56 26.02 32.45
N ARG A 164 -6.32 27.25 32.93
CA ARG A 164 -5.26 27.56 33.88
C ARG A 164 -5.48 26.91 35.25
N ALA A 165 -6.71 26.96 35.77
CA ALA A 165 -7.07 26.31 37.03
C ALA A 165 -6.92 24.79 36.93
N PHE A 166 -7.26 24.21 35.77
CA PHE A 166 -7.05 22.78 35.50
C PHE A 166 -5.56 22.42 35.47
N LEU A 167 -4.74 23.22 34.77
CA LEU A 167 -3.28 23.06 34.74
C LEU A 167 -2.67 23.07 36.14
N GLU A 168 -3.06 24.03 36.99
CA GLU A 168 -2.58 24.15 38.37
C GLU A 168 -3.01 22.99 39.27
N LYS A 169 -4.15 22.37 38.98
CA LYS A 169 -4.63 21.17 39.68
C LYS A 169 -3.84 19.92 39.28
N MET A 170 -3.47 19.79 38.01
CA MET A 170 -2.92 18.55 37.46
C MET A 170 -1.39 18.49 37.46
N GLU A 171 -0.71 19.62 37.31
CA GLU A 171 0.75 19.67 37.25
C GLU A 171 1.33 20.39 38.50
N PRO A 172 2.04 19.68 39.39
CA PRO A 172 2.64 20.30 40.59
C PRO A 172 3.57 21.48 40.28
N ASN A 173 4.21 21.45 39.11
CA ASN A 173 5.10 22.50 38.63
C ASN A 173 4.43 23.42 37.59
N ALA A 174 3.11 23.61 37.65
CA ALA A 174 2.35 24.46 36.72
C ALA A 174 2.93 25.88 36.60
N ALA A 175 3.58 26.40 37.65
CA ALA A 175 4.24 27.71 37.63
C ALA A 175 5.38 27.81 36.60
N ASP A 176 5.98 26.69 36.19
CA ASP A 176 7.07 26.65 35.21
C ASP A 176 6.55 26.83 33.78
N PHE A 177 5.26 26.55 33.54
CA PHE A 177 4.55 26.71 32.28
C PHE A 177 3.94 28.12 32.19
N SER A 178 4.82 29.13 32.14
CA SER A 178 4.42 30.55 32.23
C SER A 178 4.13 31.20 30.87
N THR A 179 4.69 30.68 29.78
CA THR A 179 4.60 31.32 28.45
C THR A 179 3.48 30.68 27.64
N LEU A 180 2.44 31.45 27.31
CA LEU A 180 1.41 31.05 26.37
C LEU A 180 1.94 31.23 24.93
N ILE A 181 1.96 30.16 24.14
CA ILE A 181 2.51 30.17 22.77
C ILE A 181 1.43 29.95 21.70
N ARG A 182 0.29 29.38 22.07
CA ARG A 182 -0.86 29.18 21.17
C ARG A 182 -2.14 29.50 21.93
N ASP A 183 -3.01 30.24 21.27
CA ASP A 183 -4.26 30.72 21.83
C ASP A 183 -5.32 30.80 20.73
N ASP A 184 -6.26 29.85 20.76
CA ASP A 184 -7.23 29.64 19.70
C ASP A 184 -8.66 29.61 20.25
N ALA A 185 -9.59 30.18 19.47
CA ALA A 185 -11.01 29.92 19.59
C ALA A 185 -11.46 28.96 18.47
N ASN A 186 -12.41 28.09 18.77
CA ASN A 186 -12.91 27.03 17.89
C ASN A 186 -14.44 26.98 18.00
N THR A 187 -15.14 27.89 17.33
CA THR A 187 -16.60 27.88 17.31
C THR A 187 -17.15 26.62 16.66
N LYS A 188 -18.00 25.89 17.39
CA LYS A 188 -18.78 24.76 16.92
C LYS A 188 -20.25 25.18 16.66
N PRO A 189 -21.08 24.35 16.00
CA PRO A 189 -22.46 24.73 15.69
C PRO A 189 -23.31 25.20 16.88
N LYS A 190 -23.07 24.69 18.10
CA LYS A 190 -23.87 24.99 19.30
C LYS A 190 -23.06 25.38 20.55
N ARG A 191 -21.76 25.64 20.41
CA ARG A 191 -20.88 26.05 21.51
C ARG A 191 -19.61 26.74 21.00
N GLU A 192 -18.95 27.47 21.87
CA GLU A 192 -17.60 28.00 21.67
C GLU A 192 -16.61 27.11 22.41
N ASP A 193 -15.59 26.64 21.72
CA ASP A 193 -14.48 25.89 22.32
C ASP A 193 -13.20 26.75 22.25
N HIS A 194 -12.24 26.48 23.12
CA HIS A 194 -10.96 27.19 23.19
C HIS A 194 -9.80 26.23 23.39
N SER A 195 -8.63 26.59 22.86
CA SER A 195 -7.42 25.77 23.01
C SER A 195 -6.21 26.62 23.34
N PHE A 196 -5.39 26.15 24.27
CA PHE A 196 -4.25 26.88 24.80
C PHE A 196 -3.03 25.98 24.89
N VAL A 197 -1.85 26.50 24.55
CA VAL A 197 -0.57 25.81 24.76
C VAL A 197 0.37 26.66 25.61
N TRP A 198 0.85 26.09 26.71
CA TRP A 198 1.89 26.70 27.55
C TRP A 198 3.22 25.96 27.43
N GLU A 199 4.30 26.72 27.39
CA GLU A 199 5.67 26.21 27.32
C GLU A 199 6.41 26.37 28.66
N ASN A 200 7.18 25.35 29.04
CA ASN A 200 8.05 25.37 30.21
C ASN A 200 9.34 26.15 29.91
N GLN A 201 9.59 27.23 30.64
CA GLN A 201 10.77 28.09 30.45
C GLN A 201 11.93 27.77 31.39
N LYS A 202 11.74 26.93 32.41
CA LYS A 202 12.78 26.67 33.41
C LYS A 202 13.84 25.68 32.96
N LYS A 203 13.48 24.75 32.07
CA LYS A 203 14.37 23.68 31.62
C LYS A 203 14.33 23.55 30.09
N ASP A 204 15.51 23.69 29.49
CA ASP A 204 15.77 23.43 28.08
C ASP A 204 16.32 22.00 27.91
N TYR A 205 15.84 21.30 26.88
CA TYR A 205 16.32 19.99 26.50
C TYR A 205 17.08 20.08 25.18
N LYS A 206 18.16 20.87 25.14
CA LYS A 206 18.97 21.11 23.94
C LYS A 206 18.12 21.60 22.77
N SER A 207 17.37 22.68 22.97
CA SER A 207 16.39 23.30 22.05
C SER A 207 14.96 22.73 22.06
N ALA A 208 14.72 21.57 22.68
CA ALA A 208 13.37 21.08 22.90
C ALA A 208 12.79 21.57 24.24
N HIS A 209 11.49 21.81 24.28
CA HIS A 209 10.78 22.32 25.46
C HIS A 209 9.55 21.48 25.80
N LEU A 210 9.28 21.30 27.09
CA LEU A 210 8.02 20.69 27.52
C LEU A 210 6.87 21.66 27.27
N ARG A 211 5.79 21.16 26.68
CA ARG A 211 4.56 21.91 26.43
C ARG A 211 3.36 21.19 27.02
N ILE A 212 2.36 21.98 27.42
CA ILE A 212 1.07 21.48 27.85
C ILE A 212 0.00 22.12 26.99
N TYR A 213 -0.79 21.27 26.33
CA TYR A 213 -1.97 21.63 25.55
C TYR A 213 -3.23 21.36 26.38
N VAL A 214 -4.15 22.32 26.39
CA VAL A 214 -5.47 22.20 27.04
C VAL A 214 -6.55 22.66 26.08
N TYR A 215 -7.58 21.84 25.90
CA TYR A 215 -8.78 22.17 25.13
C TYR A 215 -9.98 22.25 26.06
N VAL A 216 -10.74 23.34 25.95
CA VAL A 216 -11.96 23.63 26.72
C VAL A 216 -13.13 23.62 25.77
N SER A 217 -14.06 22.68 25.93
CA SER A 217 -15.30 22.65 25.15
C SER A 217 -16.45 23.28 25.92
N GLY A 218 -16.95 24.43 25.45
CA GLY A 218 -17.89 25.23 26.22
C GLY A 218 -17.29 25.62 27.57
N ASP A 219 -17.81 25.05 28.65
CA ASP A 219 -17.45 25.35 30.04
C ASP A 219 -16.64 24.26 30.75
N GLN A 220 -16.14 23.25 30.02
CA GLN A 220 -15.41 22.11 30.60
C GLN A 220 -14.13 21.78 29.84
N VAL A 221 -13.10 21.31 30.56
CA VAL A 221 -11.85 20.81 29.96
C VAL A 221 -12.10 19.42 29.42
N THR A 222 -11.91 19.25 28.11
CA THR A 222 -12.11 17.98 27.41
C THR A 222 -10.80 17.37 26.92
N LEU A 223 -9.71 18.14 26.82
CA LEU A 223 -8.40 17.58 26.46
C LEU A 223 -7.29 18.23 27.28
N TYR A 224 -6.38 17.40 27.79
CA TYR A 224 -5.12 17.82 28.39
C TYR A 224 -4.02 16.91 27.88
N ASN A 225 -2.91 17.47 27.41
CA ASN A 225 -1.76 16.69 26.94
C ASN A 225 -0.44 17.36 27.31
N LYS A 226 0.45 16.63 27.98
CA LYS A 226 1.84 17.05 28.27
C LYS A 226 2.80 16.28 27.37
N TYR A 227 3.61 17.00 26.59
CA TYR A 227 4.53 16.42 25.62
C TYR A 227 5.83 17.23 25.49
N LEU A 228 6.85 16.63 24.87
CA LEU A 228 8.09 17.32 24.50
C LEU A 228 7.95 17.85 23.07
N HIS A 229 8.03 19.16 22.90
CA HIS A 229 8.10 19.77 21.59
C HIS A 229 9.52 19.69 21.04
N VAL A 230 9.68 18.92 19.97
CA VAL A 230 10.92 18.80 19.20
C VAL A 230 10.89 19.86 18.09
N PRO A 231 11.95 20.69 17.93
CA PRO A 231 11.97 21.73 16.90
C PRO A 231 11.91 21.18 15.46
N ASP A 232 11.21 21.90 14.58
CA ASP A 232 11.07 21.53 13.17
C ASP A 232 12.43 21.38 12.47
N ALA A 233 13.40 22.24 12.81
CA ALA A 233 14.74 22.20 12.24
C ALA A 233 15.46 20.87 12.52
N TRP A 234 15.34 20.34 13.75
CA TRP A 234 15.90 19.04 14.09
C TRP A 234 15.16 17.92 13.35
N GLN A 235 13.84 17.99 13.26
CA GLN A 235 13.05 16.98 12.55
C GLN A 235 13.46 16.91 11.08
N ARG A 236 13.66 18.05 10.42
CA ARG A 236 14.14 18.12 9.03
C ARG A 236 15.55 17.55 8.86
N GLU A 237 16.46 17.84 9.78
CA GLU A 237 17.82 17.27 9.77
C GLU A 237 17.76 15.74 9.94
N TYR A 238 16.95 15.28 10.87
CA TYR A 238 16.69 13.86 11.10
C TYR A 238 16.05 13.20 9.87
N ASP A 239 15.03 13.79 9.24
CA ASP A 239 14.41 13.24 8.03
C ASP A 239 15.42 13.19 6.85
N THR A 240 16.29 14.19 6.75
CA THR A 240 17.39 14.21 5.77
C THR A 240 18.35 13.05 5.97
N MET A 241 18.78 12.83 7.21
CA MET A 241 19.61 11.70 7.62
C MET A 241 18.93 10.37 7.27
N ARG A 242 17.66 10.23 7.64
CA ARG A 242 16.83 9.04 7.41
C ARG A 242 16.58 8.74 5.94
N SER A 243 16.58 9.75 5.08
CA SER A 243 16.42 9.54 3.63
C SER A 243 17.50 8.61 3.04
N TYR A 244 18.75 8.68 3.54
CA TYR A 244 19.84 7.79 3.11
C TYR A 244 19.64 6.36 3.61
N ASN A 245 19.20 6.20 4.86
CA ASN A 245 18.81 4.92 5.45
C ASN A 245 17.74 4.22 4.59
N TYR A 246 16.66 4.96 4.26
CA TYR A 246 15.56 4.45 3.45
C TYR A 246 16.02 4.06 2.04
N LEU A 247 16.87 4.86 1.40
CA LEU A 247 17.39 4.56 0.07
C LEU A 247 18.17 3.24 0.03
N LEU A 248 19.04 3.01 1.02
CA LEU A 248 19.80 1.76 1.15
C LEU A 248 18.90 0.54 1.41
N GLY A 249 17.87 0.74 2.26
CA GLY A 249 16.83 -0.27 2.51
C GLY A 249 16.04 -0.61 1.24
N GLN A 250 15.59 0.40 0.50
CA GLN A 250 14.83 0.23 -0.74
C GLN A 250 15.60 -0.59 -1.79
N PHE A 251 16.90 -0.31 -1.97
CA PHE A 251 17.75 -1.09 -2.88
C PHE A 251 17.78 -2.58 -2.49
N SER A 252 17.83 -2.85 -1.20
CA SER A 252 17.91 -4.21 -0.65
C SER A 252 16.57 -4.96 -0.75
N PHE A 253 15.46 -4.29 -0.41
CA PHE A 253 14.12 -4.86 -0.54
C PHE A 253 13.77 -5.23 -1.98
N PHE A 254 14.26 -4.48 -2.97
CA PHE A 254 14.14 -4.88 -4.37
C PHE A 254 14.70 -6.29 -4.63
N PHE A 255 15.90 -6.62 -4.12
CA PHE A 255 16.47 -7.95 -4.27
C PHE A 255 15.74 -9.02 -3.46
N ILE A 256 15.25 -8.70 -2.25
CA ILE A 256 14.45 -9.64 -1.45
C ILE A 256 13.16 -10.01 -2.18
N TYR A 257 12.39 -9.03 -2.67
CA TYR A 257 11.18 -9.28 -3.45
C TYR A 257 11.48 -10.04 -4.75
N MET A 258 12.64 -9.78 -5.38
CA MET A 258 13.12 -10.58 -6.51
C MET A 258 13.37 -12.04 -6.10
N PHE A 259 14.00 -12.31 -4.95
CA PHE A 259 14.24 -13.68 -4.47
C PHE A 259 12.92 -14.40 -4.16
N GLN A 260 11.97 -13.74 -3.50
CA GLN A 260 10.64 -14.32 -3.21
C GLN A 260 9.85 -14.60 -4.51
N THR A 261 9.90 -13.69 -5.48
CA THR A 261 9.29 -13.89 -6.80
C THR A 261 9.95 -15.06 -7.54
N ILE A 262 11.27 -15.20 -7.46
CA ILE A 262 11.98 -16.34 -8.06
C ILE A 262 11.59 -17.65 -7.34
N ALA A 263 11.42 -17.65 -6.02
CA ALA A 263 10.92 -18.81 -5.29
C ALA A 263 9.55 -19.24 -5.82
N PHE A 264 8.64 -18.29 -6.05
CA PHE A 264 7.35 -18.54 -6.69
C PHE A 264 7.49 -19.13 -8.11
N LEU A 265 8.35 -18.56 -8.94
CA LEU A 265 8.59 -19.07 -10.30
C LEU A 265 9.19 -20.50 -10.27
N VAL A 266 10.06 -20.79 -9.30
CA VAL A 266 10.62 -22.13 -9.09
C VAL A 266 9.55 -23.10 -8.59
N LEU A 267 8.62 -22.67 -7.74
CA LEU A 267 7.45 -23.45 -7.35
C LEU A 267 6.61 -23.82 -8.58
N VAL A 268 6.27 -22.84 -9.41
CA VAL A 268 5.49 -23.04 -10.64
C VAL A 268 6.21 -24.02 -11.58
N TRP A 269 7.53 -23.87 -11.75
CA TRP A 269 8.36 -24.81 -12.49
C TRP A 269 8.33 -26.22 -11.90
N GLY A 270 8.39 -26.35 -10.57
CA GLY A 270 8.29 -27.61 -9.85
C GLY A 270 6.95 -28.32 -10.06
N VAL A 271 5.85 -27.57 -10.12
CA VAL A 271 4.51 -28.11 -10.41
C VAL A 271 4.43 -28.63 -11.85
N ILE A 272 4.88 -27.84 -12.84
CA ILE A 272 4.85 -28.21 -14.27
C ILE A 272 5.70 -29.46 -14.53
N THR A 273 6.88 -29.54 -13.91
CA THR A 273 7.81 -30.66 -14.08
C THR A 273 7.51 -31.87 -13.19
N ARG A 274 6.42 -31.83 -12.40
CA ARG A 274 6.06 -32.86 -11.41
C ARG A 274 7.19 -33.17 -10.42
N ASN A 275 8.03 -32.17 -10.15
CA ASN A 275 9.23 -32.25 -9.33
C ASN A 275 9.01 -31.64 -7.92
N MET A 276 7.75 -31.51 -7.51
CA MET A 276 7.36 -30.86 -6.26
C MET A 276 7.30 -31.86 -5.11
N ARG A 277 7.96 -31.54 -3.98
CA ARG A 277 7.71 -32.19 -2.68
C ARG A 277 6.68 -31.36 -1.92
N TRP A 278 5.41 -31.79 -1.93
CA TRP A 278 4.30 -30.99 -1.39
C TRP A 278 4.30 -30.83 0.12
N LYS A 279 4.86 -31.79 0.87
CA LYS A 279 4.82 -31.77 2.33
C LYS A 279 5.50 -30.52 2.92
N PRO A 280 6.73 -30.13 2.53
CA PRO A 280 7.32 -28.86 2.92
C PRO A 280 6.47 -27.63 2.58
N ALA A 281 5.90 -27.56 1.38
CA ALA A 281 5.04 -26.45 0.98
C ALA A 281 3.77 -26.33 1.85
N ILE A 282 3.08 -27.45 2.11
CA ILE A 282 1.88 -27.48 2.96
C ILE A 282 2.23 -27.12 4.41
N VAL A 283 3.34 -27.63 4.95
CA VAL A 283 3.75 -27.30 6.32
C VAL A 283 4.16 -25.83 6.43
N GLY A 284 4.92 -25.30 5.45
CA GLY A 284 5.24 -23.88 5.39
C GLY A 284 3.99 -23.00 5.34
N ALA A 285 2.99 -23.42 4.56
CA ALA A 285 1.70 -22.75 4.47
C ALA A 285 0.96 -22.72 5.81
N LEU A 286 0.85 -23.88 6.48
CA LEU A 286 0.18 -23.97 7.78
C LEU A 286 0.97 -23.25 8.88
N LEU A 287 2.30 -23.24 8.82
CA LEU A 287 3.16 -22.58 9.79
C LEU A 287 3.03 -21.07 9.71
N LEU A 288 3.32 -20.46 8.55
CA LEU A 288 3.25 -19.01 8.37
C LEU A 288 1.80 -18.50 8.43
N GLY A 289 0.86 -19.22 7.83
CA GLY A 289 -0.56 -18.91 7.94
C GLY A 289 -1.05 -18.99 9.39
N GLY A 290 -0.78 -20.10 10.08
CA GLY A 290 -1.21 -20.34 11.44
C GLY A 290 -0.64 -19.33 12.43
N ILE A 291 0.67 -19.08 12.36
CA ILE A 291 1.32 -18.15 13.29
C ILE A 291 0.87 -16.71 13.07
N SER A 292 0.66 -16.28 11.81
CA SER A 292 0.15 -14.93 11.52
C SER A 292 -1.28 -14.71 12.04
N ALA A 293 -2.15 -15.72 11.95
CA ALA A 293 -3.52 -15.63 12.47
C ALA A 293 -3.54 -15.62 14.00
N LEU A 294 -2.68 -16.43 14.63
CA LEU A 294 -2.52 -16.42 16.08
C LEU A 294 -1.99 -15.08 16.57
N ASP A 295 -1.01 -14.50 15.89
CA ASP A 295 -0.42 -13.21 16.23
C ASP A 295 -1.40 -12.05 16.04
N TYR A 296 -2.14 -12.02 14.93
CA TYR A 296 -3.20 -11.03 14.72
C TYR A 296 -4.24 -11.06 15.84
N LEU A 297 -4.68 -12.26 16.27
CA LEU A 297 -5.59 -12.40 17.41
C LEU A 297 -4.92 -12.05 18.75
N ASN A 298 -3.60 -12.16 18.86
CA ASN A 298 -2.84 -11.78 20.05
C ASN A 298 -2.84 -10.26 20.30
N HIS A 299 -2.96 -9.47 19.21
CA HIS A 299 -3.11 -8.02 19.23
C HIS A 299 -4.56 -7.55 19.53
N LEU A 300 -5.42 -8.42 20.09
CA LEU A 300 -6.82 -8.11 20.38
C LEU A 300 -7.03 -6.77 21.11
N PRO A 301 -6.21 -6.36 22.11
CA PRO A 301 -6.33 -5.04 22.72
C PRO A 301 -6.13 -3.90 21.71
N SER A 302 -5.09 -3.94 20.88
CA SER A 302 -4.87 -2.94 19.82
C SER A 302 -5.99 -2.94 18.78
N LEU A 303 -6.53 -4.11 18.44
CA LEU A 303 -7.70 -4.21 17.57
C LEU A 303 -8.94 -3.56 18.22
N ILE A 304 -9.26 -3.87 19.49
CA ILE A 304 -10.39 -3.23 20.19
C ILE A 304 -10.17 -1.72 20.33
N ALA A 305 -8.94 -1.26 20.55
CA ALA A 305 -8.62 0.17 20.59
C ALA A 305 -8.99 0.88 19.26
N SER A 306 -8.90 0.16 18.14
CA SER A 306 -9.22 0.63 16.78
C SER A 306 -10.70 0.46 16.38
N TYR A 307 -11.57 0.00 17.29
CA TYR A 307 -13.01 -0.16 17.03
C TYR A 307 -13.70 1.20 16.83
N GLY A 308 -14.41 1.37 15.70
CA GLY A 308 -15.24 2.54 15.44
C GLY A 308 -16.68 2.38 15.96
N PRO A 309 -17.22 3.33 16.75
CA PRO A 309 -18.54 3.21 17.37
C PRO A 309 -19.72 3.30 16.39
N THR A 310 -19.47 3.49 15.10
CA THR A 310 -20.48 3.44 14.04
C THR A 310 -20.90 2.01 13.65
N THR A 311 -20.27 0.98 14.22
CA THR A 311 -20.56 -0.43 13.90
C THR A 311 -20.93 -1.22 15.15
N SER A 312 -21.63 -2.34 15.02
CA SER A 312 -21.88 -3.18 16.20
C SER A 312 -20.61 -3.84 16.71
N PHE A 313 -20.39 -3.85 18.02
CA PHE A 313 -19.18 -4.45 18.59
C PHE A 313 -19.08 -5.96 18.30
N GLN A 314 -20.22 -6.66 18.33
CA GLN A 314 -20.25 -8.08 17.98
C GLN A 314 -19.82 -8.32 16.52
N ASN A 315 -20.27 -7.49 15.58
CA ASN A 315 -19.87 -7.61 14.18
C ASN A 315 -18.39 -7.27 13.99
N TYR A 316 -17.89 -6.27 14.71
CA TYR A 316 -16.47 -5.95 14.72
C TYR A 316 -15.61 -7.14 15.17
N LEU A 317 -16.02 -7.86 16.23
CA LEU A 317 -15.34 -9.10 16.66
C LEU A 317 -15.38 -10.20 15.57
N ILE A 318 -16.50 -10.34 14.84
CA ILE A 318 -16.57 -11.25 13.69
C ILE A 318 -15.59 -10.82 12.59
N GLN A 319 -15.51 -9.50 12.31
CA GLN A 319 -14.57 -8.95 11.34
C GLN A 319 -13.12 -9.24 11.71
N ILE A 320 -12.77 -9.14 13.00
CA ILE A 320 -11.45 -9.55 13.52
C ILE A 320 -11.16 -11.01 13.15
N VAL A 321 -12.09 -11.94 13.39
CA VAL A 321 -11.89 -13.36 13.04
C VAL A 321 -11.76 -13.56 11.53
N VAL A 322 -12.59 -12.87 10.73
CA VAL A 322 -12.51 -12.92 9.26
C VAL A 322 -11.16 -12.39 8.76
N ASN A 323 -10.66 -11.28 9.32
CA ASN A 323 -9.35 -10.72 9.00
C ASN A 323 -8.22 -11.68 9.39
N ALA A 324 -8.30 -12.34 10.55
CA ALA A 324 -7.34 -13.36 10.95
C ALA A 324 -7.29 -14.54 9.96
N LEU A 325 -8.46 -14.99 9.48
CA LEU A 325 -8.55 -16.05 8.45
C LEU A 325 -8.02 -15.58 7.08
N MET A 326 -8.21 -14.32 6.72
CA MET A 326 -7.61 -13.76 5.50
C MET A 326 -6.09 -13.68 5.61
N GLY A 327 -5.57 -13.19 6.73
CA GLY A 327 -4.14 -13.18 7.06
C GLY A 327 -3.55 -14.58 7.02
N PHE A 328 -4.26 -15.57 7.58
CA PHE A 328 -3.89 -16.99 7.49
C PHE A 328 -3.66 -17.40 6.04
N VAL A 329 -4.60 -17.10 5.14
CA VAL A 329 -4.50 -17.59 3.75
C VAL A 329 -3.43 -16.84 2.98
N GLY A 330 -3.32 -15.53 3.14
CA GLY A 330 -2.26 -14.73 2.51
C GLY A 330 -0.88 -15.27 2.89
N ASN A 331 -0.61 -15.41 4.18
CA ASN A 331 0.66 -15.95 4.67
C ASN A 331 0.83 -17.44 4.40
N ALA A 332 -0.25 -18.22 4.30
CA ALA A 332 -0.19 -19.61 3.85
C ALA A 332 0.26 -19.72 2.39
N LEU A 333 -0.18 -18.81 1.51
CA LEU A 333 0.29 -18.76 0.12
C LEU A 333 1.76 -18.35 0.04
N THR A 334 2.20 -17.38 0.84
CA THR A 334 3.61 -17.01 1.00
C THR A 334 4.43 -18.20 1.50
N GLY A 335 3.99 -18.87 2.56
CA GLY A 335 4.65 -20.05 3.11
C GLY A 335 4.72 -21.22 2.13
N ALA A 336 3.64 -21.52 1.40
CA ALA A 336 3.64 -22.53 0.34
C ALA A 336 4.66 -22.21 -0.75
N THR A 337 4.73 -20.93 -1.12
CA THR A 337 5.62 -20.39 -2.15
C THR A 337 7.08 -20.49 -1.75
N LEU A 338 7.44 -19.94 -0.59
CA LEU A 338 8.81 -19.92 -0.12
C LEU A 338 9.31 -21.32 0.18
N PHE A 339 8.57 -22.13 0.95
CA PHE A 339 9.00 -23.50 1.23
C PHE A 339 9.03 -24.37 -0.02
N GLY A 340 8.02 -24.26 -0.89
CA GLY A 340 7.96 -25.05 -2.13
C GLY A 340 9.07 -24.69 -3.12
N GLY A 341 9.34 -23.41 -3.33
CA GLY A 341 10.40 -22.92 -4.21
C GLY A 341 11.80 -23.12 -3.63
N ALA A 342 11.99 -22.74 -2.36
CA ALA A 342 13.28 -22.85 -1.69
C ALA A 342 13.69 -24.30 -1.46
N GLU A 343 12.77 -25.25 -1.21
CA GLU A 343 13.11 -26.68 -1.12
C GLU A 343 13.81 -27.18 -2.40
N ILE A 344 13.32 -26.75 -3.56
CA ILE A 344 13.88 -27.13 -4.87
C ILE A 344 15.29 -26.55 -5.06
N CYS A 345 15.50 -25.32 -4.61
CA CYS A 345 16.82 -24.67 -4.62
C CYS A 345 17.78 -25.33 -3.63
N TYR A 346 17.33 -25.53 -2.39
CA TYR A 346 18.10 -26.11 -1.28
C TYR A 346 18.61 -27.50 -1.63
N ARG A 347 17.76 -28.40 -2.12
CA ARG A 347 18.18 -29.77 -2.45
C ARG A 347 19.20 -29.85 -3.58
N LYS A 348 19.18 -28.87 -4.51
CA LYS A 348 20.15 -28.80 -5.61
C LYS A 348 21.49 -28.22 -5.16
N LEU A 349 21.47 -27.27 -4.24
CA LEU A 349 22.69 -26.69 -3.66
C LEU A 349 23.36 -27.63 -2.65
N PHE A 350 22.55 -28.33 -1.86
CA PHE A 350 22.98 -29.11 -0.71
C PHE A 350 22.44 -30.55 -0.78
N PRO A 351 22.93 -31.38 -1.72
CA PRO A 351 22.45 -32.75 -1.93
C PRO A 351 22.70 -33.67 -0.72
N HIS A 352 23.79 -33.46 0.01
CA HIS A 352 24.20 -34.25 1.19
C HIS A 352 23.80 -33.59 2.52
N LYS A 353 22.72 -32.83 2.52
CA LYS A 353 22.10 -32.30 3.74
C LYS A 353 20.71 -32.89 3.88
N ILE A 354 20.25 -32.99 5.12
CA ILE A 354 18.91 -33.48 5.44
C ILE A 354 17.85 -32.68 4.68
N SER A 355 16.92 -33.39 4.06
CA SER A 355 15.82 -32.78 3.30
C SER A 355 14.75 -32.17 4.20
N PHE A 356 14.05 -31.15 3.67
CA PHE A 356 12.93 -30.50 4.39
C PHE A 356 11.83 -31.51 4.76
N GLU A 357 11.54 -32.46 3.86
CA GLU A 357 10.49 -33.46 4.10
C GLU A 357 10.80 -34.38 5.29
N ARG A 358 12.09 -34.73 5.47
CA ARG A 358 12.56 -35.63 6.52
C ARG A 358 12.71 -34.95 7.86
N ILE A 359 13.09 -33.66 7.89
CA ILE A 359 13.08 -32.84 9.12
C ILE A 359 11.70 -32.91 9.80
N LEU A 360 10.62 -32.93 9.01
CA LEU A 360 9.23 -33.02 9.47
C LEU A 360 8.80 -34.44 9.90
N THR A 361 9.74 -35.31 10.25
CA THR A 361 9.46 -36.67 10.74
C THR A 361 10.15 -36.86 12.08
N ARG A 362 9.59 -37.72 12.93
CA ARG A 362 10.23 -38.06 14.21
C ARG A 362 11.67 -38.57 14.04
N ARG A 363 11.93 -39.37 13.01
CA ARG A 363 13.29 -39.87 12.70
C ARG A 363 14.23 -38.74 12.31
N GLY A 364 13.75 -37.73 11.59
CA GLY A 364 14.53 -36.54 11.24
C GLY A 364 14.75 -35.58 12.43
N LEU A 365 13.73 -35.33 13.26
CA LEU A 365 13.86 -34.48 14.46
C LEU A 365 14.87 -35.02 15.46
N THR A 366 15.04 -36.34 15.51
CA THR A 366 16.04 -37.02 16.36
C THR A 366 17.37 -37.28 15.65
N HIS A 367 17.52 -36.81 14.41
CA HIS A 367 18.73 -36.98 13.62
C HIS A 367 19.86 -36.10 14.13
N GLU A 368 21.09 -36.63 14.09
CA GLU A 368 22.24 -35.93 14.64
C GLU A 368 22.47 -34.54 14.04
N THR A 369 22.17 -34.35 12.75
CA THR A 369 22.27 -33.05 12.08
C THR A 369 21.26 -32.03 12.61
N VAL A 370 20.02 -32.45 12.92
CA VAL A 370 18.98 -31.56 13.45
C VAL A 370 19.26 -31.20 14.90
N VAL A 371 19.58 -32.20 15.74
CA VAL A 371 19.97 -31.98 17.14
C VAL A 371 21.18 -31.05 17.23
N ARG A 372 22.21 -31.32 16.42
CA ARG A 372 23.41 -30.47 16.34
C ARG A 372 23.07 -29.07 15.85
N GLY A 373 22.22 -28.94 14.84
CA GLY A 373 21.78 -27.64 14.33
C GLY A 373 21.08 -26.81 15.40
N VAL A 374 20.15 -27.40 16.16
CA VAL A 374 19.48 -26.72 17.27
C VAL A 374 20.49 -26.29 18.34
N ILE A 375 21.42 -27.16 18.76
CA ILE A 375 22.45 -26.80 19.74
C ILE A 375 23.33 -25.64 19.23
N VAL A 376 23.83 -25.74 18.00
CA VAL A 376 24.68 -24.70 17.40
C VAL A 376 23.91 -23.38 17.30
N GLY A 377 22.64 -23.41 16.89
CA GLY A 377 21.81 -22.21 16.82
C GLY A 377 21.70 -21.48 18.16
N HIS A 378 21.45 -22.22 19.25
CA HIS A 378 21.37 -21.63 20.59
C HIS A 378 22.70 -21.01 21.06
N ILE A 379 23.82 -21.65 20.74
CA ILE A 379 25.14 -21.12 21.10
C ILE A 379 25.44 -19.84 20.29
N LEU A 380 25.07 -19.81 19.01
CA LEU A 380 25.32 -18.67 18.12
C LEU A 380 24.55 -17.42 18.53
N VAL A 381 23.37 -17.55 19.17
CA VAL A 381 22.67 -16.39 19.76
C VAL A 381 23.60 -15.63 20.71
N GLY A 382 24.39 -16.33 21.53
CA GLY A 382 25.37 -15.71 22.41
C GLY A 382 26.45 -14.95 21.64
N VAL A 383 26.93 -15.51 20.52
CA VAL A 383 27.90 -14.87 19.63
C VAL A 383 27.32 -13.59 19.03
N HIS A 384 26.07 -13.66 18.56
CA HIS A 384 25.39 -12.55 17.91
C HIS A 384 25.09 -11.42 18.92
N LEU A 385 24.56 -11.72 20.09
CA LEU A 385 24.36 -10.73 21.16
C LEU A 385 25.67 -10.04 21.56
N GLY A 386 26.75 -10.80 21.66
CA GLY A 386 28.08 -10.23 21.89
C GLY A 386 28.53 -9.32 20.76
N TRP A 387 28.29 -9.72 19.50
CA TRP A 387 28.61 -8.93 18.31
C TRP A 387 27.86 -7.60 18.28
N ILE A 388 26.54 -7.59 18.51
CA ILE A 388 25.73 -6.35 18.53
C ILE A 388 26.31 -5.35 19.53
N VAL A 389 26.56 -5.82 20.76
CA VAL A 389 27.09 -4.97 21.84
C VAL A 389 28.50 -4.46 21.53
N LEU A 390 29.39 -5.33 21.03
CA LEU A 390 30.73 -4.91 20.63
C LEU A 390 30.69 -3.92 19.47
N TYR A 391 29.83 -4.16 18.47
CA TYR A 391 29.69 -3.31 17.31
C TYR A 391 29.24 -1.90 17.72
N TYR A 392 28.24 -1.78 18.59
CA TYR A 392 27.78 -0.48 19.08
C TYR A 392 28.80 0.24 19.97
N ILE A 393 29.49 -0.47 20.87
CA ILE A 393 30.53 0.15 21.71
C ILE A 393 31.72 0.61 20.87
N LEU A 394 32.19 -0.22 19.94
CA LEU A 394 33.29 0.14 19.05
C LEU A 394 32.87 1.25 18.08
N GLY A 395 31.65 1.20 17.57
CA GLY A 395 31.05 2.19 16.68
C GLY A 395 31.06 3.60 17.27
N LYS A 396 30.84 3.74 18.59
CA LYS A 396 30.96 5.03 19.30
C LYS A 396 32.32 5.70 19.07
N ASN A 397 33.41 4.93 19.02
CA ASN A 397 34.75 5.47 18.75
C ASN A 397 34.93 5.96 17.30
N PHE A 398 34.09 5.50 16.38
CA PHE A 398 34.04 5.93 14.98
C PHE A 398 32.94 6.97 14.72
N GLY A 399 32.28 7.46 15.77
CA GLY A 399 31.19 8.43 15.66
C GLY A 399 29.86 7.84 15.21
N PHE A 400 29.66 6.52 15.34
CA PHE A 400 28.39 5.92 14.99
C PHE A 400 27.33 6.27 16.03
N TRP A 401 26.18 6.73 15.55
CA TRP A 401 24.97 6.84 16.35
C TRP A 401 24.07 5.66 16.00
N CYS A 402 23.94 4.73 16.93
CA CYS A 402 23.09 3.55 16.80
C CYS A 402 22.02 3.59 17.88
N PRO A 403 20.97 4.41 17.73
CA PRO A 403 19.83 4.38 18.63
C PRO A 403 19.19 3.00 18.47
N LEU A 404 18.75 2.47 19.58
CA LEU A 404 18.20 1.14 19.61
C LEU A 404 16.68 1.27 19.55
N GLY A 405 16.11 0.79 18.46
CA GLY A 405 14.67 0.72 18.29
C GLY A 405 14.09 -0.20 19.36
N ILE A 406 13.23 0.35 20.22
CA ILE A 406 12.23 -0.47 20.91
C ILE A 406 11.04 -0.55 19.94
N GLU A 407 11.21 -1.32 18.89
CA GLU A 407 10.27 -1.39 17.76
C GLU A 407 8.95 -2.08 18.13
N SER A 408 8.85 -2.63 19.33
CA SER A 408 7.76 -3.54 19.70
C SER A 408 7.23 -3.24 21.09
N HIS A 409 7.18 -1.98 21.50
CA HIS A 409 6.56 -1.58 22.76
C HIS A 409 5.08 -2.02 22.84
N GLU A 410 4.41 -2.16 21.70
CA GLU A 410 3.06 -2.75 21.59
C GLU A 410 2.97 -4.18 22.16
N VAL A 411 4.06 -4.94 22.21
CA VAL A 411 4.05 -6.31 22.76
C VAL A 411 3.59 -6.35 24.22
N LEU A 412 3.80 -5.26 24.96
CA LEU A 412 3.32 -5.08 26.32
C LEU A 412 1.78 -5.08 26.40
N SER A 413 1.11 -4.76 25.28
CA SER A 413 -0.34 -4.73 25.14
C SER A 413 -0.93 -6.09 24.84
N ASN A 414 -0.15 -7.09 24.44
CA ASN A 414 -0.69 -8.33 23.89
C ASN A 414 -1.44 -9.20 24.90
N VAL A 415 -2.33 -10.06 24.41
CA VAL A 415 -3.09 -11.01 25.26
C VAL A 415 -2.14 -12.02 25.90
N VAL A 416 -1.29 -12.64 25.09
CA VAL A 416 -0.23 -13.56 25.51
C VAL A 416 1.12 -12.91 25.17
N PRO A 417 1.88 -12.44 26.18
CA PRO A 417 3.02 -11.54 25.94
C PRO A 417 4.10 -12.10 25.00
N PHE A 418 4.30 -13.42 24.96
CA PHE A 418 5.38 -14.03 24.16
C PHE A 418 4.97 -14.51 22.77
N VAL A 419 3.67 -14.59 22.45
CA VAL A 419 3.22 -15.20 21.18
C VAL A 419 3.70 -14.39 19.98
N SER A 420 3.72 -13.06 20.08
CA SER A 420 4.19 -12.19 19.00
C SER A 420 5.69 -12.28 18.79
N ALA A 421 6.46 -12.54 19.86
CA ALA A 421 7.89 -12.84 19.73
C ALA A 421 8.13 -14.15 18.97
N VAL A 422 7.32 -15.18 19.27
CA VAL A 422 7.35 -16.45 18.52
C VAL A 422 6.93 -16.21 17.08
N ALA A 423 5.93 -15.35 16.84
CA ALA A 423 5.44 -15.04 15.52
C ALA A 423 6.49 -14.34 14.66
N LEU A 424 7.08 -13.25 15.17
CA LEU A 424 8.17 -12.54 14.52
C LEU A 424 9.35 -13.48 14.25
N GLY A 425 9.81 -14.22 15.26
CA GLY A 425 10.91 -15.16 15.08
C GLY A 425 10.61 -16.22 14.01
N VAL A 426 9.38 -16.74 13.93
CA VAL A 426 9.00 -17.71 12.89
C VAL A 426 8.93 -17.04 11.51
N SER A 427 8.25 -15.91 11.36
CA SER A 427 8.10 -15.25 10.07
C SER A 427 9.45 -14.77 9.54
N ALA A 428 10.19 -13.96 10.30
CA ALA A 428 11.48 -13.41 9.90
C ALA A 428 12.49 -14.50 9.55
N SER A 429 12.71 -15.46 10.47
CA SER A 429 13.70 -16.53 10.21
C SER A 429 13.34 -17.40 9.02
N PHE A 430 12.08 -17.78 8.81
CA PHE A 430 11.75 -18.62 7.66
C PHE A 430 11.69 -17.83 6.35
N GLU A 431 11.16 -16.61 6.35
CA GLU A 431 11.07 -15.82 5.13
C GLU A 431 12.46 -15.38 4.64
N GLU A 432 13.29 -14.88 5.54
CA GLU A 432 14.59 -14.32 5.20
C GLU A 432 15.64 -15.41 4.94
N GLU A 433 15.65 -16.51 5.70
CA GLU A 433 16.58 -17.61 5.44
C GLU A 433 16.26 -18.34 4.13
N LEU A 434 14.98 -18.56 3.83
CA LEU A 434 14.58 -19.19 2.58
C LEU A 434 14.78 -18.25 1.37
N ALA A 435 14.52 -16.95 1.52
CA ALA A 435 14.72 -15.98 0.45
C ALA A 435 16.22 -15.70 0.20
N CYS A 436 16.97 -15.27 1.22
CA CYS A 436 18.35 -14.81 1.07
C CYS A 436 19.35 -15.97 1.07
N ARG A 437 19.32 -16.83 2.11
CA ARG A 437 20.35 -17.87 2.29
C ARG A 437 20.12 -19.10 1.41
N VAL A 438 18.88 -19.42 1.05
CA VAL A 438 18.60 -20.51 0.12
C VAL A 438 18.49 -20.01 -1.32
N VAL A 439 17.52 -19.15 -1.62
CA VAL A 439 17.27 -18.71 -3.00
C VAL A 439 18.34 -17.71 -3.47
N GLY A 440 18.73 -16.74 -2.65
CA GLY A 440 19.78 -15.78 -2.95
C GLY A 440 21.13 -16.45 -3.22
N ILE A 441 21.58 -17.40 -2.38
CA ILE A 441 22.79 -18.19 -2.66
C ILE A 441 22.63 -19.04 -3.93
N ALA A 442 21.45 -19.61 -4.20
CA ALA A 442 21.23 -20.40 -5.41
C ALA A 442 21.40 -19.57 -6.69
N ILE A 443 20.90 -18.34 -6.67
CA ILE A 443 21.05 -17.38 -7.75
C ILE A 443 22.51 -16.92 -7.84
N GLY A 444 23.08 -16.44 -6.72
CA GLY A 444 24.45 -15.95 -6.66
C GLY A 444 25.48 -17.00 -7.10
N THR A 445 25.29 -18.26 -6.74
CA THR A 445 26.20 -19.35 -7.16
C THR A 445 26.11 -19.60 -8.67
N ARG A 446 24.93 -19.41 -9.28
CA ARG A 446 24.80 -19.48 -10.75
C ARG A 446 25.40 -18.26 -11.46
N LEU A 447 25.28 -17.07 -10.88
CA LEU A 447 25.80 -15.83 -11.45
C LEU A 447 27.33 -15.76 -11.34
N PHE A 448 27.86 -15.94 -10.13
CA PHE A 448 29.27 -15.71 -9.81
C PHE A 448 30.13 -16.98 -9.88
N LYS A 449 29.51 -18.17 -9.93
CA LYS A 449 30.20 -19.48 -9.92
C LYS A 449 31.10 -19.72 -8.68
N ASN A 450 30.92 -18.94 -7.62
CA ASN A 450 31.67 -19.03 -6.37
C ASN A 450 30.72 -18.87 -5.17
N PHE A 451 30.74 -19.82 -4.25
CA PHE A 451 29.88 -19.84 -3.06
C PHE A 451 30.12 -18.62 -2.16
N TRP A 452 31.38 -18.23 -1.92
CA TRP A 452 31.71 -17.15 -1.00
C TRP A 452 31.30 -15.79 -1.52
N VAL A 453 31.42 -15.57 -2.84
CA VAL A 453 30.91 -14.35 -3.49
C VAL A 453 29.39 -14.32 -3.46
N ALA A 454 28.74 -15.47 -3.68
CA ALA A 454 27.29 -15.60 -3.54
C ALA A 454 26.80 -15.34 -2.10
N ASN A 455 27.56 -15.82 -1.12
CA ASN A 455 27.29 -15.60 0.30
C ASN A 455 27.45 -14.12 0.69
N LEU A 456 28.50 -13.45 0.20
CA LEU A 456 28.67 -12.00 0.39
C LEU A 456 27.51 -11.23 -0.24
N PHE A 457 27.11 -11.57 -1.46
CA PHE A 457 26.02 -10.90 -2.16
C PHE A 457 24.69 -10.99 -1.39
N GLN A 458 24.28 -12.18 -0.96
CA GLN A 458 23.04 -12.33 -0.18
C GLN A 458 23.14 -11.65 1.19
N ALA A 459 24.31 -11.65 1.82
CA ALA A 459 24.52 -11.02 3.12
C ALA A 459 24.41 -9.50 3.04
N ILE A 460 24.93 -8.88 1.97
CA ILE A 460 24.74 -7.44 1.70
C ILE A 460 23.26 -7.13 1.49
N VAL A 461 22.57 -7.92 0.66
CA VAL A 461 21.12 -7.74 0.42
C VAL A 461 20.33 -7.83 1.72
N TRP A 462 20.59 -8.84 2.54
CA TRP A 462 19.88 -9.00 3.81
C TRP A 462 20.25 -7.91 4.83
N GLY A 463 21.55 -7.62 4.97
CA GLY A 463 22.02 -6.66 5.96
C GLY A 463 21.51 -5.25 5.68
N PHE A 464 21.62 -4.78 4.44
CA PHE A 464 21.17 -3.45 4.07
C PHE A 464 19.64 -3.30 4.00
N ALA A 465 18.86 -4.39 3.98
CA ALA A 465 17.39 -4.32 4.12
C ALA A 465 16.97 -3.69 5.46
N HIS A 466 17.83 -3.80 6.49
CA HIS A 466 17.63 -3.21 7.81
C HIS A 466 18.26 -1.82 7.94
N SER A 467 18.75 -1.23 6.85
CA SER A 467 19.25 0.16 6.88
C SER A 467 18.13 1.14 7.20
N SER A 468 16.86 0.73 7.10
CA SER A 468 15.71 1.53 7.51
C SER A 468 15.64 1.79 9.02
N TYR A 469 16.54 1.28 9.86
CA TYR A 469 16.62 1.72 11.26
C TYR A 469 17.36 3.05 11.38
N PRO A 470 16.95 3.95 12.31
CA PRO A 470 17.66 5.21 12.52
C PRO A 470 19.08 4.88 12.97
N GLN A 471 20.08 5.12 12.13
CA GLN A 471 21.49 4.92 12.46
C GLN A 471 22.36 5.83 11.59
N GLU A 472 23.41 6.38 12.19
CA GLU A 472 24.43 7.16 11.48
C GLU A 472 25.83 6.56 11.64
N PRO A 473 26.65 6.51 10.59
CA PRO A 473 26.29 6.83 9.20
C PRO A 473 25.26 5.84 8.65
N ALA A 474 24.45 6.24 7.66
CA ALA A 474 23.30 5.48 7.16
C ALA A 474 23.55 3.99 6.81
N TYR A 475 24.80 3.61 6.50
CA TYR A 475 25.20 2.24 6.17
C TYR A 475 25.58 1.38 7.39
N ALA A 476 25.64 1.93 8.61
CA ALA A 476 26.14 1.25 9.80
C ALA A 476 25.44 -0.09 10.04
N ARG A 477 24.10 -0.07 10.12
CA ARG A 477 23.29 -1.29 10.29
C ARG A 477 23.51 -2.30 9.17
N GLY A 478 23.60 -1.82 7.93
CA GLY A 478 23.87 -2.66 6.76
C GLY A 478 25.21 -3.40 6.86
N LEU A 479 26.26 -2.71 7.32
CA LEU A 479 27.58 -3.31 7.52
C LEU A 479 27.60 -4.32 8.67
N GLU A 480 26.98 -3.97 9.80
CA GLU A 480 26.86 -4.86 10.97
C GLU A 480 26.26 -6.21 10.57
N LEU A 481 25.11 -6.16 9.91
CA LEU A 481 24.35 -7.36 9.54
C LEU A 481 24.94 -8.06 8.31
N THR A 482 25.70 -7.38 7.46
CA THR A 482 26.45 -8.07 6.39
C THR A 482 27.45 -9.08 6.98
N VAL A 483 28.15 -8.71 8.07
CA VAL A 483 29.08 -9.63 8.76
C VAL A 483 28.33 -10.85 9.31
N VAL A 484 27.18 -10.61 9.94
CA VAL A 484 26.29 -11.66 10.44
C VAL A 484 25.79 -12.56 9.30
N GLY A 485 25.34 -11.98 8.19
CA GLY A 485 24.83 -12.73 7.04
C GLY A 485 25.88 -13.63 6.40
N ILE A 486 27.15 -13.19 6.35
CA ILE A 486 28.27 -14.02 5.89
C ILE A 486 28.49 -15.21 6.83
N LEU A 487 28.50 -14.96 8.15
CA LEU A 487 28.63 -15.99 9.17
C LEU A 487 27.49 -17.01 9.05
N GLN A 488 26.24 -16.55 8.96
CA GLN A 488 25.07 -17.40 8.80
C GLN A 488 25.13 -18.24 7.52
N GLY A 489 25.59 -17.69 6.39
CA GLY A 489 25.79 -18.48 5.17
C GLY A 489 26.89 -19.55 5.30
N TRP A 490 27.94 -19.29 6.08
CA TRP A 490 28.92 -20.33 6.43
C TRP A 490 28.31 -21.39 7.35
N ILE A 491 27.50 -21.00 8.35
CA ILE A 491 26.78 -21.92 9.23
C ILE A 491 25.80 -22.80 8.42
N LEU A 492 25.10 -22.24 7.43
CA LEU A 492 24.25 -23.00 6.51
C LEU A 492 25.07 -24.07 5.76
N TYR A 493 26.21 -23.68 5.16
CA TYR A 493 27.09 -24.59 4.45
C TYR A 493 27.57 -25.73 5.35
N ARG A 494 27.95 -25.41 6.59
CA ARG A 494 28.55 -26.34 7.55
C ARG A 494 27.53 -27.22 8.27
N TYR A 495 26.58 -26.61 8.97
CA TYR A 495 25.65 -27.26 9.90
C TYR A 495 24.24 -27.45 9.32
N GLY A 496 23.92 -26.80 8.19
CA GLY A 496 22.62 -26.92 7.52
C GLY A 496 21.60 -25.87 7.99
N ILE A 497 20.45 -25.85 7.31
CA ILE A 497 19.45 -24.77 7.45
C ILE A 497 18.88 -24.62 8.86
N ILE A 498 18.76 -25.72 9.61
CA ILE A 498 18.17 -25.70 10.97
C ILE A 498 19.03 -24.89 11.94
N ALA A 499 20.35 -24.89 11.79
CA ALA A 499 21.22 -24.11 12.65
C ALA A 499 20.97 -22.60 12.51
N VAL A 500 20.82 -22.14 11.27
CA VAL A 500 20.61 -20.72 10.98
C VAL A 500 19.19 -20.28 11.34
N ILE A 501 18.17 -21.06 10.96
CA ILE A 501 16.78 -20.76 11.35
C ILE A 501 16.64 -20.71 12.88
N THR A 502 17.28 -21.63 13.60
CA THR A 502 17.21 -21.63 15.08
C THR A 502 17.88 -20.39 15.66
N GLU A 503 19.06 -20.01 15.19
CA GLU A 503 19.75 -18.81 15.67
C GLU A 503 18.97 -17.54 15.40
N HIS A 504 18.53 -17.35 14.15
CA HIS A 504 17.77 -16.18 13.72
C HIS A 504 16.44 -16.07 14.49
N TYR A 505 15.67 -17.17 14.57
CA TYR A 505 14.44 -17.25 15.36
C TYR A 505 14.65 -16.80 16.81
N LEU A 506 15.68 -17.33 17.47
CA LEU A 506 15.93 -17.07 18.88
C LEU A 506 16.37 -15.64 19.12
N LEU A 507 17.18 -15.08 18.22
CA LEU A 507 17.61 -13.70 18.33
C LEU A 507 16.42 -12.75 18.25
N ASP A 508 15.59 -12.88 17.21
CA ASP A 508 14.43 -12.00 17.02
C ASP A 508 13.45 -12.15 18.17
N ALA A 509 13.14 -13.39 18.55
CA ALA A 509 12.26 -13.67 19.69
C ALA A 509 12.81 -13.08 20.99
N PHE A 510 14.14 -13.13 21.21
CA PHE A 510 14.78 -12.55 22.39
C PHE A 510 14.71 -11.02 22.38
N MET A 511 15.10 -10.38 21.28
CA MET A 511 15.08 -8.93 21.14
C MET A 511 13.66 -8.37 21.35
N TYR A 512 12.64 -9.08 20.87
CA TYR A 512 11.24 -8.69 21.00
C TYR A 512 10.73 -8.72 22.45
N VAL A 513 11.20 -9.66 23.29
CA VAL A 513 10.78 -9.78 24.70
C VAL A 513 11.82 -9.26 25.71
N GLU A 514 12.93 -8.68 25.24
CA GLU A 514 14.01 -8.23 26.10
C GLU A 514 13.50 -7.23 27.15
N SER A 515 12.59 -6.33 26.74
CA SER A 515 11.95 -5.32 27.59
C SER A 515 11.25 -5.93 28.82
N PHE A 516 10.77 -7.18 28.72
CA PHE A 516 10.10 -7.86 29.83
C PHE A 516 11.04 -8.14 31.01
N LEU A 517 12.34 -8.25 30.76
CA LEU A 517 13.34 -8.47 31.81
C LEU A 517 13.49 -7.25 32.73
N TYR A 518 13.17 -6.05 32.23
CA TYR A 518 13.27 -4.79 32.97
C TYR A 518 11.98 -4.40 33.72
N SER A 519 10.85 -5.05 33.43
CA SER A 519 9.58 -4.80 34.14
C SER A 519 9.64 -5.24 35.62
N ASP A 520 8.82 -4.68 36.50
CA ASP A 520 8.61 -5.24 37.85
C ASP A 520 7.50 -6.30 37.88
N VAL A 521 6.77 -6.49 36.77
CA VAL A 521 5.64 -7.40 36.65
C VAL A 521 6.13 -8.84 36.42
N PRO A 522 5.91 -9.79 37.36
CA PRO A 522 6.48 -11.14 37.26
C PRO A 522 6.05 -11.92 36.02
N ILE A 523 4.80 -11.79 35.58
CA ILE A 523 4.28 -12.53 34.43
C ILE A 523 4.97 -12.14 33.11
N LEU A 524 5.39 -10.88 32.96
CA LEU A 524 6.18 -10.45 31.81
C LEU A 524 7.56 -11.12 31.83
N LYS A 525 8.27 -11.10 32.98
CA LYS A 525 9.57 -11.79 33.12
C LYS A 525 9.52 -13.27 32.77
N PHE A 526 8.51 -13.99 33.27
CA PHE A 526 8.36 -15.42 33.00
C PHE A 526 7.98 -15.71 31.53
N SER A 527 7.38 -14.75 30.82
CA SER A 527 7.00 -14.90 29.42
C SER A 527 8.21 -14.96 28.46
N VAL A 528 9.40 -14.57 28.90
CA VAL A 528 10.64 -14.71 28.11
C VAL A 528 10.97 -16.18 27.84
N LEU A 529 10.76 -17.08 28.81
CA LEU A 529 11.12 -18.50 28.68
C LEU A 529 10.38 -19.21 27.53
N PRO A 530 9.04 -19.17 27.43
CA PRO A 530 8.32 -19.85 26.34
C PRO A 530 8.63 -19.29 24.95
N ALA A 531 9.14 -18.06 24.82
CA ALA A 531 9.63 -17.52 23.54
C ALA A 531 10.91 -18.22 23.06
N LEU A 532 11.80 -18.63 23.97
CA LEU A 532 13.17 -19.07 23.63
C LEU A 532 13.39 -20.58 23.60
N ILE A 533 12.42 -21.37 24.05
CA ILE A 533 12.52 -22.84 24.12
C ILE A 533 11.79 -23.65 23.04
N PRO A 534 10.99 -23.12 22.08
CA PRO A 534 10.21 -23.97 21.16
C PRO A 534 11.04 -24.99 20.37
N ALA A 535 12.21 -24.60 19.85
CA ALA A 535 13.10 -25.52 19.12
C ALA A 535 13.62 -26.65 20.02
N MET A 536 14.02 -26.33 21.26
CA MET A 536 14.44 -27.33 22.25
C MET A 536 13.30 -28.25 22.66
N LEU A 537 12.09 -27.72 22.84
CA LEU A 537 10.91 -28.52 23.18
C LEU A 537 10.55 -29.50 22.06
N ILE A 538 10.60 -29.08 20.80
CA ILE A 538 10.30 -29.94 19.65
C ILE A 538 11.32 -31.09 19.55
N VAL A 539 12.62 -30.78 19.58
CA VAL A 539 13.67 -31.81 19.48
C VAL A 539 13.74 -32.67 20.75
N GLY A 540 13.64 -32.06 21.93
CA GLY A 540 13.68 -32.74 23.22
C GLY A 540 12.52 -33.71 23.39
N SER A 541 11.29 -33.30 23.07
CA SER A 541 10.13 -34.19 23.10
C SER A 541 10.26 -35.35 22.10
N ALA A 542 10.77 -35.10 20.90
CA ALA A 542 11.05 -36.14 19.92
C ALA A 542 12.11 -37.14 20.42
N LEU A 543 13.16 -36.67 21.10
CA LEU A 543 14.19 -37.51 21.71
C LEU A 543 13.64 -38.33 22.87
N VAL A 544 12.89 -37.73 23.80
CA VAL A 544 12.24 -38.44 24.92
C VAL A 544 11.33 -39.53 24.37
N TRP A 545 10.50 -39.21 23.38
CA TRP A 545 9.64 -40.18 22.70
C TRP A 545 10.48 -41.28 22.02
N ASN A 546 11.66 -40.93 21.50
CA ASN A 546 12.63 -41.87 20.95
C ASN A 546 13.57 -42.53 21.99
N LYS A 547 13.18 -42.50 23.28
CA LYS A 547 13.95 -43.10 24.38
C LYS A 547 15.39 -42.56 24.45
N MET A 548 15.55 -41.28 24.18
CA MET A 548 16.83 -40.54 24.14
C MET A 548 17.82 -41.09 23.09
N LYS A 549 17.35 -41.83 22.07
CA LYS A 549 18.19 -42.32 20.98
C LYS A 549 18.22 -41.33 19.82
N MET A 550 19.42 -40.99 19.37
CA MET A 550 19.63 -40.20 18.15
C MET A 550 19.71 -41.11 16.93
N THR A 551 19.12 -40.68 15.82
CA THR A 551 19.22 -41.36 14.52
C THR A 551 20.46 -40.82 13.77
N ARG A 552 21.08 -41.68 12.97
CA ARG A 552 22.32 -41.38 12.22
C ARG A 552 22.27 -42.04 10.84
N GLY A 553 22.95 -41.44 9.87
CA GLY A 553 23.04 -41.94 8.49
C GLY A 553 22.80 -40.82 7.47
N ASP A 554 22.98 -41.14 6.19
CA ASP A 554 22.70 -40.26 5.05
C ASP A 554 21.33 -40.58 4.41
N ASP A 555 20.57 -41.54 4.96
CA ASP A 555 19.28 -41.99 4.42
C ASP A 555 18.18 -40.91 4.43
N GLN A 556 18.44 -39.80 5.11
CA GLN A 556 17.54 -38.65 5.23
C GLN A 556 17.95 -37.47 4.31
N ASP A 557 19.06 -37.60 3.58
CA ASP A 557 19.64 -36.55 2.73
C ASP A 557 18.84 -36.34 1.43
N ASN A 558 19.05 -35.16 0.83
CA ASN A 558 18.29 -34.71 -0.33
C ASN A 558 18.46 -35.60 -1.57
N ASP A 559 19.68 -36.11 -1.81
CA ASP A 559 20.03 -36.97 -2.94
C ASP A 559 19.44 -38.39 -2.84
N LYS A 560 19.10 -38.85 -1.63
CA LYS A 560 18.53 -40.18 -1.39
C LYS A 560 17.02 -40.27 -1.59
N ILE A 561 16.33 -39.14 -1.75
CA ILE A 561 14.87 -39.10 -1.91
C ILE A 561 14.52 -39.00 -3.40
N PRO A 562 13.90 -40.04 -4.00
CA PRO A 562 13.64 -40.09 -5.43
C PRO A 562 12.63 -39.02 -5.86
N VAL A 563 12.79 -38.56 -7.10
CA VAL A 563 11.91 -37.58 -7.74
C VAL A 563 11.26 -38.24 -8.96
N LEU A 564 9.96 -37.98 -9.17
CA LEU A 564 9.25 -38.40 -10.38
C LEU A 564 9.85 -37.71 -11.62
N LYS A 565 10.29 -38.50 -12.60
CA LYS A 565 10.74 -37.95 -13.89
C LYS A 565 9.55 -37.37 -14.66
N PRO A 566 9.67 -36.15 -15.24
CA PRO A 566 8.59 -35.56 -16.02
C PRO A 566 8.30 -36.41 -17.28
N PRO A 567 7.03 -36.55 -17.69
CA PRO A 567 6.71 -37.14 -18.98
C PRO A 567 7.26 -36.28 -20.13
N PRO A 568 7.66 -36.90 -21.27
CA PRO A 568 8.13 -36.16 -22.43
C PRO A 568 7.03 -35.20 -22.94
N PRO A 569 7.40 -34.04 -23.50
CA PRO A 569 6.42 -33.09 -24.03
C PRO A 569 5.62 -33.77 -25.15
N PRO A 570 4.29 -33.51 -25.23
CA PRO A 570 3.47 -34.05 -26.31
C PRO A 570 3.99 -33.58 -27.67
N VAL A 571 4.03 -34.51 -28.64
CA VAL A 571 4.44 -34.26 -30.03
C VAL A 571 3.42 -33.33 -30.68
N GLU A 572 3.90 -32.28 -31.34
CA GLU A 572 3.08 -31.21 -31.92
C GLU A 572 2.73 -31.59 -33.37
N ASP A 573 1.45 -31.91 -33.64
CA ASP A 573 0.96 -32.15 -34.99
C ASP A 573 1.08 -30.88 -35.85
N ALA A 574 1.25 -31.06 -37.16
CA ALA A 574 1.29 -29.94 -38.10
C ALA A 574 0.00 -29.10 -38.00
N PRO A 575 0.10 -27.76 -37.90
CA PRO A 575 -1.07 -26.91 -37.68
C PRO A 575 -2.03 -27.02 -38.88
N PRO A 576 -3.32 -27.33 -38.65
CA PRO A 576 -4.29 -27.34 -39.73
C PRO A 576 -4.45 -25.94 -40.34
N PRO A 577 -4.83 -25.83 -41.63
CA PRO A 577 -5.10 -24.55 -42.27
C PRO A 577 -6.26 -23.83 -41.56
N ILE A 578 -6.14 -22.51 -41.43
CA ILE A 578 -7.13 -21.69 -40.74
C ILE A 578 -8.31 -21.41 -41.66
N GLU A 579 -9.49 -21.87 -41.25
CA GLU A 579 -10.76 -21.56 -41.90
C GLU A 579 -11.60 -20.63 -41.02
N TYR A 580 -11.80 -19.38 -41.45
CA TYR A 580 -12.68 -18.44 -40.77
C TYR A 580 -14.13 -18.58 -41.23
N ARG A 581 -15.06 -18.66 -40.26
CA ARG A 581 -16.51 -18.74 -40.51
C ARG A 581 -17.18 -17.37 -40.31
N PRO A 582 -17.57 -16.67 -41.39
CA PRO A 582 -18.11 -15.31 -41.31
C PRO A 582 -19.47 -15.25 -40.60
N LEU A 583 -19.81 -14.07 -40.07
CA LEU A 583 -21.15 -13.77 -39.59
C LEU A 583 -22.16 -13.73 -40.75
N SER A 584 -23.42 -14.03 -40.46
CA SER A 584 -24.49 -13.93 -41.46
C SER A 584 -24.78 -12.46 -41.82
N LYS A 585 -25.23 -12.22 -43.05
CA LYS A 585 -25.58 -10.85 -43.51
C LYS A 585 -26.62 -10.17 -42.61
N ARG A 586 -27.62 -10.93 -42.14
CA ARG A 586 -28.67 -10.41 -41.24
C ARG A 586 -28.06 -9.90 -39.93
N LEU A 587 -27.17 -10.68 -39.32
CA LEU A 587 -26.51 -10.30 -38.07
C LEU A 587 -25.61 -9.07 -38.25
N ARG A 588 -24.88 -8.98 -39.37
CA ARG A 588 -24.08 -7.78 -39.69
C ARG A 588 -24.96 -6.53 -39.81
N LEU A 589 -26.10 -6.62 -40.51
CA LEU A 589 -27.04 -5.50 -40.63
C LEU A 589 -27.62 -5.08 -39.27
N SER A 590 -27.98 -6.04 -38.41
CA SER A 590 -28.45 -5.74 -37.04
C SER A 590 -27.40 -5.01 -36.21
N MET A 591 -26.12 -5.41 -36.30
CA MET A 591 -25.02 -4.75 -35.60
C MET A 591 -24.78 -3.33 -36.10
N ILE A 592 -24.87 -3.09 -37.41
CA ILE A 592 -24.81 -1.74 -37.98
C ILE A 592 -25.97 -0.89 -37.46
N ALA A 593 -27.19 -1.44 -37.43
CA ALA A 593 -28.36 -0.75 -36.88
C ALA A 593 -28.17 -0.40 -35.39
N ILE A 594 -27.59 -1.29 -34.58
CA ILE A 594 -27.25 -1.03 -33.17
C ILE A 594 -26.22 0.11 -33.06
N CYS A 595 -25.17 0.10 -33.88
CA CYS A 595 -24.19 1.19 -33.88
C CYS A 595 -24.81 2.53 -34.25
N ILE A 596 -25.69 2.57 -35.26
CA ILE A 596 -26.41 3.79 -35.66
C ILE A 596 -27.35 4.26 -34.53
N ALA A 597 -28.12 3.35 -33.94
CA ALA A 597 -29.00 3.68 -32.81
C ALA A 597 -28.21 4.23 -31.62
N SER A 598 -27.07 3.60 -31.27
CA SER A 598 -26.19 4.05 -30.20
C SER A 598 -25.59 5.42 -30.50
N LEU A 599 -25.17 5.70 -31.75
CA LEU A 599 -24.70 7.02 -32.16
C LEU A 599 -25.80 8.08 -32.02
N LEU A 600 -27.04 7.76 -32.40
CA LEU A 600 -28.18 8.66 -32.20
C LEU A 600 -28.43 8.89 -30.70
N THR A 601 -28.40 7.84 -29.88
CA THR A 601 -28.48 7.98 -28.42
C THR A 601 -27.38 8.89 -27.90
N ALA A 602 -26.14 8.69 -28.35
CA ALA A 602 -24.99 9.48 -27.94
C ALA A 602 -25.10 10.98 -28.32
N ILE A 603 -25.81 11.31 -29.39
CA ILE A 603 -26.05 12.70 -29.82
C ILE A 603 -27.19 13.34 -29.02
N TYR A 604 -28.29 12.62 -28.80
CA TYR A 604 -29.52 13.18 -28.23
C TYR A 604 -29.64 13.03 -26.71
N VAL A 605 -28.87 12.14 -26.09
CA VAL A 605 -28.86 11.93 -24.63
C VAL A 605 -27.65 12.65 -24.02
N PRO A 606 -27.85 13.49 -22.98
CA PRO A 606 -26.75 14.18 -22.31
C PRO A 606 -25.70 13.21 -21.77
N TRP A 607 -24.42 13.52 -21.98
CA TRP A 607 -23.30 12.68 -21.55
C TRP A 607 -22.99 12.77 -20.05
N SER A 608 -23.45 13.82 -19.36
CA SER A 608 -23.20 14.05 -17.94
C SER A 608 -24.22 15.01 -17.33
N SER A 609 -24.69 14.67 -16.13
CA SER A 609 -25.62 15.48 -15.32
C SER A 609 -25.14 15.64 -13.87
N GLY A 610 -23.91 15.21 -13.57
CA GLY A 610 -23.35 15.33 -12.22
C GLY A 610 -22.99 16.75 -11.86
N VAL A 611 -22.95 17.06 -10.57
CA VAL A 611 -22.79 18.42 -10.03
C VAL A 611 -21.46 19.08 -10.43
N ASN A 612 -20.42 18.29 -10.71
CA ASN A 612 -19.09 18.73 -11.16
C ASN A 612 -18.89 18.68 -12.69
N SER A 613 -19.92 18.35 -13.47
CA SER A 613 -19.76 18.07 -14.91
C SER A 613 -19.40 19.31 -15.74
N ASP A 614 -19.71 20.50 -15.21
CA ASP A 614 -19.42 21.78 -15.85
C ASP A 614 -17.97 22.22 -15.72
N ALA A 615 -17.19 21.59 -14.85
CA ALA A 615 -15.79 21.95 -14.65
C ALA A 615 -15.05 21.93 -15.99
N LYS A 616 -14.37 23.03 -16.33
CA LYS A 616 -13.54 23.12 -17.54
C LYS A 616 -12.10 23.40 -17.14
N LEU A 617 -11.17 22.77 -17.85
CA LEU A 617 -9.76 23.13 -17.78
C LEU A 617 -9.42 23.99 -18.99
N LYS A 618 -9.19 25.29 -18.77
CA LYS A 618 -8.94 26.27 -19.83
C LYS A 618 -7.46 26.53 -20.08
N ILE A 619 -6.62 26.39 -19.06
CA ILE A 619 -5.19 26.69 -19.14
C ILE A 619 -4.33 25.43 -19.10
N GLY A 620 -3.25 25.44 -19.89
CA GLY A 620 -2.27 24.35 -19.92
C GLY A 620 -1.26 24.45 -18.79
N ARG A 621 -0.40 23.44 -18.68
CA ARG A 621 0.65 23.35 -17.64
C ARG A 621 1.62 24.52 -17.65
N GLU A 622 2.15 24.88 -18.82
CA GLU A 622 3.13 25.96 -18.97
C GLU A 622 2.52 27.32 -18.60
N GLU A 623 1.27 27.55 -18.98
CA GLU A 623 0.53 28.74 -18.60
C GLU A 623 0.25 28.78 -17.10
N ALA A 624 -0.10 27.63 -16.49
CA ALA A 624 -0.29 27.54 -15.04
C ALA A 624 1.00 27.88 -14.28
N VAL A 625 2.16 27.40 -14.74
CA VAL A 625 3.46 27.75 -14.15
C VAL A 625 3.75 29.24 -14.27
N GLU A 626 3.52 29.86 -15.43
CA GLU A 626 3.77 31.30 -15.57
C GLU A 626 2.82 32.14 -14.71
N LYS A 627 1.52 31.79 -14.66
CA LYS A 627 0.58 32.46 -13.76
C LYS A 627 0.96 32.28 -12.29
N ALA A 628 1.44 31.09 -11.92
CA ALA A 628 1.93 30.86 -10.56
C ALA A 628 3.16 31.72 -10.22
N ARG A 629 4.08 31.93 -11.18
CA ARG A 629 5.18 32.89 -11.02
C ARG A 629 4.69 34.33 -10.88
N GLU A 630 3.63 34.72 -11.59
CA GLU A 630 3.01 36.04 -11.42
C GLU A 630 2.39 36.20 -10.02
N VAL A 631 1.73 35.15 -9.50
CA VAL A 631 1.24 35.13 -8.11
C VAL A 631 2.40 35.31 -7.13
N MET A 632 3.51 34.58 -7.28
CA MET A 632 4.70 34.77 -6.43
C MET A 632 5.21 36.21 -6.44
N ARG A 633 5.30 36.84 -7.63
CA ARG A 633 5.74 38.25 -7.74
C ARG A 633 4.77 39.23 -7.08
N ARG A 634 3.46 38.93 -7.07
CA ARG A 634 2.44 39.74 -6.38
C ARG A 634 2.60 39.68 -4.86
N HIS A 635 3.02 38.52 -4.35
CA HIS A 635 3.38 38.32 -2.95
C HIS A 635 4.84 38.71 -2.64
N ASP A 636 5.46 39.56 -3.47
CA ASP A 636 6.83 40.07 -3.33
C ASP A 636 7.94 39.00 -3.29
N ILE A 637 7.71 37.84 -3.90
CA ILE A 637 8.68 36.75 -3.98
C ILE A 637 9.20 36.61 -5.41
N ASP A 638 10.52 36.70 -5.59
CA ASP A 638 11.15 36.44 -6.90
C ASP A 638 11.16 34.93 -7.19
N PRO A 639 10.45 34.45 -8.25
CA PRO A 639 10.47 33.05 -8.62
C PRO A 639 11.82 32.59 -9.19
N LYS A 640 12.74 33.50 -9.50
CA LYS A 640 14.05 33.15 -10.07
C LYS A 640 14.89 32.30 -9.10
N GLY A 641 15.37 31.16 -9.59
CA GLY A 641 16.24 30.26 -8.82
C GLY A 641 15.47 29.21 -8.01
N TRP A 642 14.14 29.21 -8.06
CA TRP A 642 13.30 28.14 -7.53
C TRP A 642 13.17 27.00 -8.56
N MET A 643 13.15 25.76 -8.07
CA MET A 643 12.66 24.63 -8.84
C MET A 643 11.13 24.66 -8.80
N GLU A 644 10.48 24.25 -9.88
CA GLU A 644 9.02 24.30 -10.02
C GLU A 644 8.49 22.99 -10.58
N SER A 645 7.34 22.56 -10.09
CA SER A 645 6.63 21.37 -10.58
C SER A 645 5.13 21.60 -10.48
N ALA A 646 4.40 21.25 -11.54
CA ALA A 646 2.96 21.49 -11.64
C ALA A 646 2.20 20.16 -11.77
N SER A 647 1.10 20.02 -11.02
CA SER A 647 0.15 18.92 -11.12
C SER A 647 -1.27 19.45 -11.23
N CYS A 648 -2.12 18.78 -12.00
CA CYS A 648 -3.54 19.11 -12.12
C CYS A 648 -4.38 18.13 -11.30
N GLY A 649 -5.40 18.64 -10.62
CA GLY A 649 -6.35 17.87 -9.84
C GLY A 649 -7.80 18.28 -10.11
N ILE A 650 -8.72 17.62 -9.40
CA ILE A 650 -10.15 17.97 -9.39
C ILE A 650 -10.63 18.08 -7.94
N SER A 651 -11.40 19.12 -7.61
CA SER A 651 -12.04 19.27 -6.30
C SER A 651 -13.01 18.12 -6.04
N SER A 652 -12.87 17.48 -4.88
CA SER A 652 -13.70 16.33 -4.49
C SER A 652 -15.15 16.73 -4.19
N VAL A 653 -16.07 15.80 -4.46
CA VAL A 653 -17.49 15.90 -4.07
C VAL A 653 -17.71 14.87 -2.96
N GLY A 654 -17.49 15.28 -1.72
CA GLY A 654 -17.53 14.41 -0.53
C GLY A 654 -18.87 14.45 0.25
N GLU A 655 -18.81 14.03 1.52
CA GLU A 655 -19.96 13.99 2.43
C GLU A 655 -20.67 15.34 2.56
N THR A 656 -19.93 16.45 2.55
CA THR A 656 -20.48 17.80 2.59
C THR A 656 -21.49 18.06 1.47
N PHE A 657 -21.15 17.68 0.23
CA PHE A 657 -22.05 17.85 -0.91
C PHE A 657 -23.21 16.86 -0.90
N GLN A 658 -23.00 15.68 -0.32
CA GLN A 658 -24.09 14.74 -0.06
C GLN A 658 -25.10 15.29 0.97
N TYR A 659 -24.63 15.91 2.05
CA TYR A 659 -25.49 16.60 3.03
C TYR A 659 -26.29 17.70 2.34
N MET A 660 -25.63 18.55 1.55
CA MET A 660 -26.31 19.61 0.81
C MET A 660 -27.35 19.06 -0.16
N PHE A 661 -27.02 17.97 -0.88
CA PHE A 661 -27.94 17.32 -1.82
C PHE A 661 -29.20 16.81 -1.10
N GLU A 662 -29.06 16.19 0.07
CA GLU A 662 -30.19 15.71 0.87
C GLU A 662 -31.06 16.83 1.44
N LYS A 663 -30.49 17.99 1.73
CA LYS A 663 -31.22 19.16 2.25
C LYS A 663 -31.81 20.06 1.16
N THR A 664 -31.33 19.93 -0.07
CA THR A 664 -31.71 20.77 -1.20
C THR A 664 -32.04 19.93 -2.43
N ASN A 665 -31.24 20.02 -3.51
CA ASN A 665 -31.33 19.23 -4.74
C ASN A 665 -30.03 19.38 -5.56
N ALA A 666 -29.88 18.59 -6.62
CA ALA A 666 -28.67 18.57 -7.46
C ALA A 666 -28.36 19.93 -8.13
N GLU A 667 -29.39 20.71 -8.49
CA GLU A 667 -29.20 22.00 -9.17
C GLU A 667 -28.65 23.06 -8.20
N ALA A 668 -29.16 23.11 -6.98
CA ALA A 668 -28.64 23.95 -5.92
C ALA A 668 -27.18 23.59 -5.57
N VAL A 669 -26.88 22.29 -5.45
CA VAL A 669 -25.51 21.82 -5.19
C VAL A 669 -24.57 22.19 -6.33
N ARG A 670 -24.99 21.98 -7.59
CA ARG A 670 -24.22 22.36 -8.78
C ARG A 670 -23.96 23.87 -8.84
N LYS A 671 -24.95 24.69 -8.46
CA LYS A 671 -24.80 26.13 -8.35
C LYS A 671 -23.74 26.51 -7.31
N ILE A 672 -23.80 25.93 -6.10
CA ILE A 672 -22.78 26.17 -5.06
C ILE A 672 -21.39 25.73 -5.54
N TYR A 673 -21.28 24.55 -6.15
CA TYR A 673 -20.01 24.05 -6.68
C TYR A 673 -19.40 25.03 -7.70
N ASN A 674 -20.21 25.57 -8.61
CA ASN A 674 -19.77 26.52 -9.62
C ASN A 674 -19.48 27.92 -9.03
N GLU A 675 -20.32 28.44 -8.14
CA GLU A 675 -20.14 29.75 -7.49
C GLU A 675 -18.88 29.80 -6.62
N THR A 676 -18.45 28.66 -6.09
CA THR A 676 -17.22 28.53 -5.28
C THR A 676 -15.99 28.19 -6.11
N ARG A 677 -16.05 28.38 -7.43
CA ARG A 677 -14.96 28.12 -8.39
C ARG A 677 -14.36 26.70 -8.30
N ARG A 678 -15.08 25.74 -7.73
CA ARG A 678 -14.61 24.35 -7.61
C ARG A 678 -14.62 23.67 -8.99
N GLY A 679 -13.71 22.72 -9.16
CA GLY A 679 -13.54 22.05 -10.44
C GLY A 679 -12.10 21.59 -10.61
N TYR A 680 -11.54 21.77 -11.80
CA TYR A 680 -10.12 21.51 -12.00
C TYR A 680 -9.30 22.59 -11.31
N TYR A 681 -8.14 22.20 -10.80
CA TYR A 681 -7.16 23.14 -10.27
C TYR A 681 -5.76 22.69 -10.67
N TRP A 682 -4.86 23.65 -10.83
CA TRP A 682 -3.43 23.45 -10.94
C TRP A 682 -2.79 23.73 -9.58
N SER A 683 -1.97 22.80 -9.10
CA SER A 683 -1.08 23.03 -7.98
C SER A 683 0.35 23.13 -8.50
N VAL A 684 0.97 24.28 -8.30
CA VAL A 684 2.36 24.56 -8.70
C VAL A 684 3.19 24.71 -7.44
N LYS A 685 4.09 23.76 -7.22
CA LYS A 685 5.02 23.73 -6.10
C LYS A 685 6.33 24.40 -6.52
N PHE A 686 6.81 25.35 -5.71
CA PHE A 686 8.13 25.96 -5.81
C PHE A 686 8.97 25.57 -4.61
N PHE A 687 10.15 25.03 -4.86
CA PHE A 687 11.03 24.53 -3.80
C PHE A 687 12.51 24.69 -4.16
N ARG A 688 13.36 24.57 -3.14
CA ARG A 688 14.81 24.45 -3.31
C ARG A 688 15.30 23.23 -2.50
N PRO A 689 16.16 22.35 -3.06
CA PRO A 689 16.63 21.17 -2.34
C PRO A 689 17.23 21.53 -0.97
N LEU A 690 16.85 20.78 0.07
CA LEU A 690 17.33 20.96 1.45
C LEU A 690 17.01 22.31 2.09
N GLN A 691 16.04 23.06 1.55
CA GLN A 691 15.53 24.28 2.17
C GLN A 691 14.10 24.06 2.67
N SER A 692 13.79 24.58 3.85
CA SER A 692 12.45 24.51 4.46
C SER A 692 11.42 25.38 3.78
N GLU A 693 11.87 26.49 3.20
CA GLU A 693 11.00 27.41 2.50
C GLU A 693 10.47 26.77 1.21
N GLU A 694 9.16 26.58 1.16
CA GLU A 694 8.44 26.10 -0.02
C GLU A 694 7.19 26.97 -0.24
N TYR A 695 6.81 27.14 -1.51
CA TYR A 695 5.58 27.82 -1.89
C TYR A 695 4.71 26.89 -2.73
N GLN A 696 3.41 26.92 -2.48
CA GLN A 696 2.43 26.16 -3.24
C GLN A 696 1.34 27.08 -3.76
N VAL A 697 1.34 27.33 -5.06
CA VAL A 697 0.29 28.12 -5.70
C VAL A 697 -0.79 27.18 -6.21
N ILE A 698 -2.02 27.36 -5.74
CA ILE A 698 -3.20 26.68 -6.28
C ILE A 698 -3.93 27.67 -7.19
N LEU A 699 -4.14 27.28 -8.44
CA LEU A 699 -4.89 28.04 -9.44
C LEU A 699 -6.14 27.23 -9.84
N ASP A 700 -7.27 27.90 -10.05
CA ASP A 700 -8.46 27.25 -10.60
C ASP A 700 -8.29 26.86 -12.08
N GLY A 701 -9.28 26.18 -12.65
CA GLY A 701 -9.26 25.71 -14.04
C GLY A 701 -9.17 26.83 -15.10
N GLU A 702 -9.38 28.09 -14.72
CA GLU A 702 -9.22 29.28 -15.56
C GLU A 702 -7.87 29.99 -15.35
N GLY A 703 -7.11 29.57 -14.34
CA GLY A 703 -5.83 30.14 -13.95
C GLY A 703 -5.92 31.33 -13.01
N ARG A 704 -7.04 31.50 -12.31
CA ARG A 704 -7.14 32.48 -11.22
C ARG A 704 -6.54 31.86 -9.95
N GLU A 705 -5.94 32.69 -9.12
CA GLU A 705 -5.44 32.26 -7.80
C GLU A 705 -6.60 31.78 -6.91
N ASP A 706 -6.44 30.59 -6.37
CA ASP A 706 -7.37 29.95 -5.42
C ASP A 706 -6.75 29.89 -4.01
N SER A 707 -5.46 29.56 -3.90
CA SER A 707 -4.72 29.60 -2.63
C SER A 707 -3.23 29.79 -2.86
N PHE A 708 -2.55 30.41 -1.90
CA PHE A 708 -1.10 30.58 -1.87
C PHE A 708 -0.51 29.99 -0.57
N GLY A 709 -0.05 28.75 -0.61
CA GLY A 709 0.55 28.09 0.55
C GLY A 709 2.01 28.47 0.77
N ILE A 710 2.39 28.66 2.04
CA ILE A 710 3.75 28.97 2.47
C ILE A 710 4.16 27.96 3.53
N SER A 711 5.25 27.22 3.29
CA SER A 711 5.88 26.38 4.29
C SER A 711 7.21 27.01 4.70
N ARG A 712 7.42 27.19 6.01
CA ARG A 712 8.62 27.80 6.61
C ARG A 712 8.91 27.21 7.97
N GLU A 713 10.17 27.23 8.39
CA GLU A 713 10.56 26.78 9.72
C GLU A 713 10.01 27.71 10.80
N GLU A 714 9.75 27.18 11.99
CA GLU A 714 9.25 27.96 13.11
C GLU A 714 10.19 29.09 13.58
N ASN A 715 11.49 28.99 13.29
CA ASN A 715 12.48 30.00 13.67
C ASN A 715 12.70 31.07 12.60
N ASP A 716 12.07 30.96 11.42
CA ASP A 716 12.23 31.97 10.38
C ASP A 716 11.70 33.33 10.82
N VAL A 717 12.39 34.38 10.38
CA VAL A 717 12.05 35.77 10.69
C VAL A 717 10.76 36.15 9.98
N GLY A 718 9.89 36.89 10.67
CA GLY A 718 8.66 37.45 10.12
C GLY A 718 8.11 38.54 11.03
N ALA A 719 7.09 39.24 10.57
CA ALA A 719 6.46 40.26 11.41
C ALA A 719 5.74 39.64 12.62
N ASN A 720 5.60 40.44 13.67
CA ASN A 720 4.72 40.16 14.81
C ASN A 720 3.60 41.20 14.77
N LEU A 721 2.55 40.93 14.00
CA LEU A 721 1.44 41.87 13.80
C LEU A 721 0.55 41.96 15.05
N SER A 722 -0.26 42.99 15.14
CA SER A 722 -1.46 42.94 15.99
C SER A 722 -2.54 42.09 15.31
N SER A 723 -3.50 41.57 16.10
CA SER A 723 -4.62 40.80 15.56
C SER A 723 -5.48 41.62 14.57
N ASP A 724 -5.59 42.93 14.78
CA ASP A 724 -6.33 43.82 13.88
C ASP A 724 -5.60 44.00 12.54
N GLU A 725 -4.27 44.18 12.55
CA GLU A 725 -3.46 44.26 11.32
C GLU A 725 -3.48 42.94 10.53
N ALA A 726 -3.39 41.80 11.23
CA ALA A 726 -3.48 40.48 10.59
C ALA A 726 -4.86 40.25 9.95
N ARG A 727 -5.93 40.68 10.62
CA ARG A 727 -7.29 40.65 10.07
C ARG A 727 -7.42 41.56 8.85
N GLU A 728 -6.92 42.79 8.92
CA GLU A 728 -6.99 43.74 7.80
C GLU A 728 -6.33 43.16 6.54
N LYS A 729 -5.15 42.55 6.69
CA LYS A 729 -4.46 41.84 5.60
C LYS A 729 -5.27 40.66 5.05
N ALA A 730 -5.89 39.85 5.92
CA ALA A 730 -6.76 38.75 5.47
C ALA A 730 -7.98 39.27 4.69
N GLU A 731 -8.60 40.36 5.13
CA GLU A 731 -9.73 40.98 4.44
C GLU A 731 -9.31 41.63 3.10
N GLU A 732 -8.12 42.22 3.03
CA GLU A 732 -7.55 42.75 1.78
C GLU A 732 -7.33 41.63 0.76
N TYR A 733 -6.71 40.53 1.18
CA TYR A 733 -6.53 39.34 0.35
C TYR A 733 -7.85 38.77 -0.18
N LEU A 734 -8.88 38.65 0.68
CA LEU A 734 -10.20 38.17 0.23
C LEU A 734 -10.84 39.10 -0.81
N LYS A 735 -10.71 40.42 -0.64
CA LYS A 735 -11.25 41.40 -1.61
C LYS A 735 -10.52 41.36 -2.95
N GLU A 736 -9.20 41.16 -2.93
CA GLU A 736 -8.37 41.13 -4.14
C GLU A 736 -8.46 39.79 -4.87
N THR A 737 -8.27 38.68 -4.16
CA THR A 737 -8.11 37.33 -4.75
C THR A 737 -9.44 36.60 -4.90
N HIS A 738 -10.38 36.81 -3.97
CA HIS A 738 -11.69 36.15 -3.92
C HIS A 738 -12.90 37.11 -4.04
N PRO A 739 -12.97 37.97 -5.08
CA PRO A 739 -14.06 38.95 -5.25
C PRO A 739 -15.44 38.32 -5.49
N GLU A 740 -15.51 37.02 -5.75
CA GLU A 740 -16.73 36.21 -5.84
C GLU A 740 -17.41 35.97 -4.49
N LEU A 741 -16.70 36.24 -3.38
CA LEU A 741 -17.19 36.10 -2.00
C LEU A 741 -17.30 37.47 -1.29
N PRO A 742 -18.07 38.46 -1.79
CA PRO A 742 -18.01 39.83 -1.30
C PRO A 742 -18.63 40.05 0.11
N ASP A 743 -19.52 39.16 0.55
CA ASP A 743 -20.35 39.33 1.76
C ASP A 743 -19.90 38.47 2.96
N TYR A 744 -18.59 38.24 3.13
CA TYR A 744 -18.07 37.51 4.29
C TYR A 744 -18.19 38.31 5.58
N LYS A 745 -18.31 37.60 6.71
CA LYS A 745 -18.37 38.20 8.06
C LYS A 745 -17.26 37.64 8.91
N PHE A 746 -16.44 38.53 9.48
CA PHE A 746 -15.41 38.14 10.45
C PHE A 746 -16.02 37.30 11.58
N LYS A 747 -15.35 36.20 11.89
CA LYS A 747 -15.76 35.26 12.94
C LYS A 747 -14.79 35.34 14.11
N GLN A 748 -13.52 35.03 13.87
CA GLN A 748 -12.49 34.94 14.90
C GLN A 748 -11.09 34.98 14.27
N ILE A 749 -10.08 35.15 15.13
CA ILE A 749 -8.67 35.06 14.78
C ILE A 749 -7.94 34.21 15.82
N SER A 750 -7.12 33.29 15.33
CA SER A 750 -6.23 32.44 16.12
C SER A 750 -4.79 32.87 15.89
N SER A 751 -3.93 32.72 16.89
CA SER A 751 -2.52 33.11 16.79
C SER A 751 -1.58 32.08 17.38
N GLN A 752 -0.44 31.90 16.71
CA GLN A 752 0.64 31.05 17.14
C GLN A 752 1.92 31.86 17.22
N LYS A 753 2.41 32.08 18.45
CA LYS A 753 3.65 32.80 18.69
C LYS A 753 4.83 31.88 18.40
N ARG A 754 5.63 32.27 17.42
CA ARG A 754 6.92 31.65 17.11
C ARG A 754 8.05 32.45 17.75
N LYS A 755 9.29 31.98 17.59
CA LYS A 755 10.47 32.64 18.17
C LYS A 755 10.70 34.04 17.60
N ASN A 756 10.56 34.18 16.27
CA ASN A 756 10.91 35.40 15.54
C ASN A 756 9.72 36.01 14.76
N ARG A 757 8.50 35.49 14.92
CA ARG A 757 7.26 35.97 14.27
C ARG A 757 6.01 35.49 15.01
N THR A 758 4.84 35.95 14.58
CA THR A 758 3.57 35.36 14.97
C THR A 758 2.81 34.95 13.71
N ASP A 759 2.31 33.72 13.69
CA ASP A 759 1.46 33.22 12.60
C ASP A 759 -0.02 33.33 13.02
N TYR A 760 -0.91 33.60 12.06
CA TYR A 760 -2.33 33.81 12.33
C TYR A 760 -3.21 32.95 11.42
N THR A 761 -4.38 32.57 11.92
CA THR A 761 -5.48 32.05 11.10
C THR A 761 -6.69 32.94 11.34
N VAL A 762 -7.21 33.55 10.29
CA VAL A 762 -8.38 34.42 10.34
C VAL A 762 -9.57 33.69 9.74
N ASP A 763 -10.59 33.45 10.56
CA ASP A 763 -11.80 32.77 10.16
C ASP A 763 -12.94 33.75 9.88
N PHE A 764 -13.67 33.48 8.81
CA PHE A 764 -14.87 34.19 8.39
C PHE A 764 -16.02 33.21 8.19
N THR A 765 -17.25 33.72 8.36
CA THR A 765 -18.47 33.04 7.94
C THR A 765 -18.98 33.64 6.63
N TYR A 766 -19.59 32.81 5.79
CA TYR A 766 -20.24 33.28 4.57
C TYR A 766 -21.70 32.81 4.50
N PRO A 767 -22.63 33.51 5.17
CA PRO A 767 -24.00 33.04 5.37
C PRO A 767 -24.80 32.77 4.08
N LYS A 768 -24.40 33.39 2.96
CA LYS A 768 -25.06 33.21 1.67
C LYS A 768 -24.94 31.78 1.13
N LEU A 769 -23.91 31.03 1.53
CA LEU A 769 -23.69 29.64 1.17
C LEU A 769 -24.00 28.66 2.31
N ASP A 770 -24.65 29.12 3.39
CA ASP A 770 -25.14 28.23 4.43
C ASP A 770 -26.21 27.29 3.84
N VAL A 771 -26.13 26.01 4.20
CA VAL A 771 -27.14 25.01 3.79
C VAL A 771 -27.64 24.31 5.04
N ALA A 772 -28.92 24.53 5.37
CA ALA A 772 -29.53 24.03 6.60
C ALA A 772 -28.67 24.38 7.84
N GLU A 773 -28.15 23.38 8.55
CA GLU A 773 -27.29 23.57 9.74
C GLU A 773 -25.81 23.72 9.39
N ALA A 774 -25.41 23.41 8.15
CA ALA A 774 -24.03 23.48 7.72
C ALA A 774 -23.62 24.91 7.37
N LYS A 775 -22.78 25.51 8.22
CA LYS A 775 -22.27 26.87 8.07
C LYS A 775 -21.07 26.91 7.14
N CYS A 776 -21.06 27.83 6.18
CA CYS A 776 -19.90 28.04 5.31
C CYS A 776 -18.83 28.83 6.06
N LEU A 777 -17.65 28.22 6.25
CA LEU A 777 -16.47 28.82 6.85
C LEU A 777 -15.40 29.06 5.79
N ILE A 778 -14.76 30.21 5.90
CA ILE A 778 -13.59 30.62 5.12
C ILE A 778 -12.45 30.84 6.11
N SER A 779 -11.29 30.26 5.85
CA SER A 779 -10.10 30.46 6.68
C SER A 779 -8.94 30.96 5.82
N VAL A 780 -8.29 32.03 6.28
CA VAL A 780 -7.10 32.62 5.64
C VAL A 780 -5.93 32.55 6.63
N SER A 781 -4.81 32.02 6.19
CA SER A 781 -3.61 31.84 7.00
C SER A 781 -2.64 33.00 6.75
N LEU A 782 -1.89 33.41 7.77
CA LEU A 782 -0.80 34.38 7.64
C LEU A 782 0.44 33.85 8.33
N THR A 783 1.57 33.86 7.63
CA THR A 783 2.90 33.55 8.19
C THR A 783 3.63 34.85 8.45
N GLY A 784 3.63 35.32 9.71
CA GLY A 784 4.02 36.69 10.02
C GLY A 784 3.08 37.71 9.35
N ASP A 785 3.61 38.47 8.41
CA ASP A 785 2.89 39.46 7.60
C ASP A 785 2.57 39.00 6.17
N GLN A 786 2.95 37.79 5.78
CA GLN A 786 2.64 37.23 4.47
C GLN A 786 1.32 36.48 4.52
N VAL A 787 0.38 36.85 3.65
CA VAL A 787 -0.89 36.12 3.50
C VAL A 787 -0.62 34.82 2.75
N GLY A 788 -1.19 33.74 3.26
CA GLY A 788 -0.95 32.38 2.81
C GLY A 788 -2.25 31.64 2.47
N ASP A 789 -2.37 30.40 2.96
CA ASP A 789 -3.41 29.47 2.55
C ASP A 789 -4.84 30.00 2.73
N PHE A 790 -5.65 29.80 1.70
CA PHE A 790 -7.10 29.98 1.70
C PHE A 790 -7.79 28.62 1.72
N SER A 791 -8.83 28.49 2.55
CA SER A 791 -9.70 27.32 2.51
C SER A 791 -11.15 27.69 2.72
N GLN A 792 -12.03 26.92 2.08
CA GLN A 792 -13.48 27.01 2.24
C GLN A 792 -14.05 25.65 2.58
N ARG A 793 -14.82 25.58 3.67
CA ARG A 793 -15.45 24.35 4.18
C ARG A 793 -16.86 24.62 4.69
N TRP A 794 -17.61 23.54 4.91
CA TRP A 794 -18.89 23.59 5.61
C TRP A 794 -18.86 22.68 6.82
N ASP A 795 -19.24 23.21 7.97
CA ASP A 795 -19.32 22.43 9.22
C ASP A 795 -20.59 21.60 9.23
N VAL A 796 -20.49 20.36 8.75
CA VAL A 796 -21.61 19.40 8.77
C VAL A 796 -21.81 18.89 10.20
N PRO A 797 -23.07 18.79 10.69
CA PRO A 797 -23.34 18.23 12.02
C PRO A 797 -22.84 16.79 12.16
N ASP A 798 -22.07 16.50 13.22
CA ASP A 798 -21.54 15.16 13.48
C ASP A 798 -22.67 14.14 13.67
N SER A 799 -23.81 14.55 14.24
CA SER A 799 -25.04 13.73 14.29
C SER A 799 -25.47 13.20 12.93
N TRP A 800 -25.42 14.00 11.86
CA TRP A 800 -25.74 13.54 10.52
C TRP A 800 -24.66 12.62 9.96
N SER A 801 -23.38 13.00 10.04
CA SER A 801 -22.27 12.17 9.51
C SER A 801 -22.18 10.83 10.23
N PHE A 802 -22.45 10.79 11.53
CA PHE A 802 -22.49 9.56 12.32
C PHE A 802 -23.66 8.67 11.95
N GLU A 803 -24.91 9.18 11.91
CA GLU A 803 -26.06 8.40 11.45
C GLU A 803 -25.86 7.91 10.01
N ARG A 804 -25.15 8.71 9.19
CA ARG A 804 -24.72 8.27 7.87
C ARG A 804 -23.76 7.10 7.98
N ASN A 805 -22.68 7.24 8.75
CA ASN A 805 -21.60 6.26 8.81
C ASN A 805 -21.94 5.02 9.65
N LYS A 806 -23.06 5.03 10.39
CA LYS A 806 -23.61 3.84 11.06
C LYS A 806 -23.80 2.70 10.07
N ARG A 807 -23.25 1.54 10.41
CA ARG A 807 -23.43 0.29 9.66
C ARG A 807 -24.41 -0.61 10.39
N THR A 808 -25.42 -1.06 9.67
CA THR A 808 -26.38 -2.01 10.19
C THR A 808 -25.81 -3.42 10.17
N ALA A 809 -26.43 -4.34 10.91
CA ALA A 809 -26.05 -5.76 10.84
C ALA A 809 -26.13 -6.33 9.41
N LYS A 810 -27.07 -5.83 8.60
CA LYS A 810 -27.18 -6.19 7.18
C LYS A 810 -25.92 -5.79 6.41
N ASP A 811 -25.43 -4.57 6.60
CA ASP A 811 -24.28 -4.04 5.87
C ASP A 811 -23.00 -4.83 6.20
N GLU A 812 -22.83 -5.21 7.46
CA GLU A 812 -21.72 -6.05 7.92
C GLU A 812 -21.78 -7.48 7.36
N TRP A 813 -22.95 -8.14 7.42
CA TRP A 813 -23.11 -9.47 6.81
C TRP A 813 -22.85 -9.48 5.30
N LEU A 814 -23.31 -8.45 4.59
CA LEU A 814 -23.04 -8.28 3.17
C LEU A 814 -21.56 -8.01 2.91
N SER A 815 -20.89 -7.23 3.78
CA SER A 815 -19.43 -7.04 3.75
C SER A 815 -18.69 -8.37 3.86
N HIS A 816 -19.01 -9.17 4.88
CA HIS A 816 -18.42 -10.50 5.06
C HIS A 816 -18.70 -11.42 3.87
N LEU A 817 -19.92 -11.38 3.31
CA LEU A 817 -20.28 -12.17 2.14
C LEU A 817 -19.47 -11.76 0.90
N ARG A 818 -19.27 -10.47 0.66
CA ARG A 818 -18.41 -9.95 -0.43
C ARG A 818 -16.98 -10.42 -0.28
N THR A 819 -16.41 -10.26 0.92
CA THR A 819 -15.06 -10.70 1.25
C THR A 819 -14.90 -12.21 1.06
N ALA A 820 -15.82 -13.02 1.58
CA ALA A 820 -15.82 -14.47 1.41
C ALA A 820 -15.96 -14.89 -0.07
N THR A 821 -16.74 -14.14 -0.85
CA THR A 821 -16.93 -14.37 -2.29
C THR A 821 -15.65 -14.08 -3.06
N LEU A 822 -15.01 -12.93 -2.84
CA LEU A 822 -13.72 -12.58 -3.45
C LEU A 822 -12.67 -13.64 -3.13
N PHE A 823 -12.63 -14.05 -1.87
CA PHE A 823 -11.73 -15.11 -1.41
C PHE A 823 -11.98 -16.45 -2.11
N GLY A 824 -13.25 -16.86 -2.22
CA GLY A 824 -13.64 -18.06 -2.97
C GLY A 824 -13.23 -17.99 -4.44
N LEU A 825 -13.35 -16.82 -5.09
CA LEU A 825 -12.91 -16.61 -6.47
C LEU A 825 -11.40 -16.76 -6.63
N ILE A 826 -10.61 -16.24 -5.69
CA ILE A 826 -9.14 -16.39 -5.69
C ILE A 826 -8.76 -17.86 -5.56
N LEU A 827 -9.35 -18.60 -4.61
CA LEU A 827 -9.08 -20.03 -4.43
C LEU A 827 -9.49 -20.85 -5.67
N LEU A 828 -10.64 -20.54 -6.28
CA LEU A 828 -11.06 -21.17 -7.54
C LEU A 828 -10.08 -20.88 -8.69
N GLY A 829 -9.58 -19.64 -8.77
CA GLY A 829 -8.56 -19.22 -9.73
C GLY A 829 -7.25 -19.98 -9.54
N ILE A 830 -6.76 -20.12 -8.31
CA ILE A 830 -5.56 -20.90 -7.97
C ILE A 830 -5.76 -22.38 -8.31
N PHE A 831 -6.88 -22.98 -7.92
CA PHE A 831 -7.19 -24.38 -8.21
C PHE A 831 -7.29 -24.63 -9.73
N TRP A 832 -7.85 -23.70 -10.48
CA TRP A 832 -7.88 -23.75 -11.93
C TRP A 832 -6.49 -23.59 -12.55
N ALA A 833 -5.70 -22.60 -12.14
CA ALA A 833 -4.35 -22.38 -12.63
C ALA A 833 -3.46 -23.60 -12.37
N TYR A 834 -3.57 -24.21 -11.19
CA TYR A 834 -2.93 -25.48 -10.86
C TYR A 834 -3.30 -26.60 -11.83
N SER A 835 -4.58 -26.69 -12.21
CA SER A 835 -5.04 -27.68 -13.18
C SER A 835 -4.45 -27.46 -14.57
N VAL A 836 -4.29 -26.19 -15.00
CA VAL A 836 -3.63 -25.83 -16.26
C VAL A 836 -2.14 -26.19 -16.21
N LEU A 837 -1.44 -25.88 -15.12
CA LEU A 837 -0.02 -26.19 -14.93
C LEU A 837 0.28 -27.68 -15.07
N LYS A 838 -0.60 -28.56 -14.58
CA LYS A 838 -0.46 -30.02 -14.66
C LYS A 838 -0.55 -30.61 -16.07
N THR A 839 -1.13 -29.89 -17.02
CA THR A 839 -1.32 -30.39 -18.39
C THR A 839 -0.03 -30.38 -19.21
N GLY A 840 1.00 -29.63 -18.79
CA GLY A 840 2.19 -29.41 -19.61
C GLY A 840 1.96 -28.48 -20.81
N ALA A 841 0.79 -27.83 -20.91
CA ALA A 841 0.44 -26.96 -22.05
C ALA A 841 1.22 -25.64 -22.11
N ILE A 842 1.83 -25.21 -21.00
CA ILE A 842 2.55 -23.92 -20.93
C ILE A 842 3.93 -24.03 -21.58
N LYS A 843 4.22 -23.14 -22.55
CA LYS A 843 5.57 -22.92 -23.10
C LYS A 843 6.00 -21.49 -22.77
N PHE A 844 7.17 -21.31 -22.15
CA PHE A 844 7.59 -20.03 -21.57
C PHE A 844 8.13 -18.99 -22.57
N ARG A 845 8.58 -19.40 -23.76
CA ARG A 845 9.21 -18.46 -24.71
C ARG A 845 8.30 -17.28 -25.10
N ALA A 846 7.04 -17.55 -25.43
CA ALA A 846 6.09 -16.49 -25.81
C ALA A 846 5.72 -15.58 -24.63
N PRO A 847 5.38 -16.10 -23.43
CA PRO A 847 5.21 -15.29 -22.22
C PRO A 847 6.38 -14.36 -21.91
N VAL A 848 7.63 -14.85 -22.03
CA VAL A 848 8.83 -14.00 -21.82
C VAL A 848 8.88 -12.86 -22.82
N ILE A 849 8.64 -13.11 -24.10
CA ILE A 849 8.64 -12.08 -25.14
C ILE A 849 7.54 -11.04 -24.89
N ILE A 850 6.33 -11.50 -24.51
CA ILE A 850 5.20 -10.61 -24.19
C ILE A 850 5.55 -9.74 -22.98
N ALA A 851 6.11 -10.32 -21.93
CA ALA A 851 6.53 -9.57 -20.74
C ALA A 851 7.61 -8.53 -21.09
N LEU A 852 8.66 -8.90 -21.82
CA LEU A 852 9.70 -7.95 -22.24
C LEU A 852 9.17 -6.82 -23.14
N ALA A 853 8.27 -7.13 -24.07
CA ALA A 853 7.62 -6.12 -24.90
C ALA A 853 6.76 -5.16 -24.04
N TYR A 854 6.01 -5.72 -23.08
CA TYR A 854 5.20 -4.94 -22.15
C TYR A 854 6.06 -4.01 -21.28
N LEU A 855 7.21 -4.50 -20.80
CA LEU A 855 8.17 -3.67 -20.06
C LEU A 855 8.69 -2.49 -20.89
N GLY A 856 8.95 -2.70 -22.19
CA GLY A 856 9.27 -1.61 -23.10
C GLY A 856 8.16 -0.56 -23.17
N LEU A 857 6.90 -0.96 -23.18
CA LEU A 857 5.75 -0.04 -23.17
C LEU A 857 5.62 0.71 -21.84
N VAL A 858 5.83 0.03 -20.71
CA VAL A 858 5.82 0.67 -19.38
C VAL A 858 6.95 1.68 -19.27
N LEU A 859 8.16 1.35 -19.73
CA LEU A 859 9.29 2.28 -19.75
C LEU A 859 8.98 3.55 -20.55
N LEU A 860 8.39 3.41 -21.74
CA LEU A 860 7.98 4.56 -22.55
C LEU A 860 6.93 5.42 -21.85
N SER A 861 5.96 4.79 -21.18
CA SER A 861 4.92 5.47 -20.40
C SER A 861 5.55 6.19 -19.18
N SER A 862 6.50 5.56 -18.47
CA SER A 862 7.24 6.22 -17.38
C SER A 862 8.01 7.45 -17.84
N VAL A 863 8.68 7.37 -19.01
CA VAL A 863 9.36 8.53 -19.61
C VAL A 863 8.37 9.63 -19.97
N ASN A 864 7.19 9.26 -20.49
CA ASN A 864 6.14 10.22 -20.84
C ASN A 864 5.54 10.94 -19.60
N ASN A 865 5.55 10.27 -18.45
CA ASN A 865 5.05 10.79 -17.16
C ASN A 865 6.09 11.59 -16.34
N LEU A 866 7.32 11.79 -16.83
CA LEU A 866 8.36 12.53 -16.08
C LEU A 866 8.00 14.01 -15.83
N VAL A 867 6.94 14.52 -16.46
CA VAL A 867 6.38 15.85 -16.23
C VAL A 867 6.11 16.13 -14.74
N THR A 868 5.59 15.15 -14.01
CA THR A 868 5.23 15.29 -12.60
C THR A 868 6.32 14.74 -11.66
N PHE A 869 7.51 14.41 -12.19
CA PHE A 869 8.57 13.72 -11.46
C PHE A 869 8.96 14.41 -10.16
N PHE A 870 9.01 15.74 -10.12
CA PHE A 870 9.39 16.48 -8.92
C PHE A 870 8.19 16.97 -8.07
N TYR A 871 6.95 16.65 -8.44
CA TYR A 871 5.79 17.15 -7.71
C TYR A 871 5.72 16.59 -6.27
N GLY A 872 6.09 15.31 -6.11
CA GLY A 872 6.18 14.63 -4.81
C GLY A 872 7.54 14.76 -4.11
N TYR A 873 8.43 15.65 -4.57
CA TYR A 873 9.75 15.83 -3.97
C TYR A 873 9.63 16.47 -2.58
N ASP A 874 10.15 15.76 -1.58
CA ASP A 874 10.31 16.25 -0.21
C ASP A 874 11.66 16.96 -0.07
N THR A 875 11.65 18.22 0.37
CA THR A 875 12.87 19.01 0.52
C THR A 875 13.79 18.53 1.63
N THR A 876 13.34 17.64 2.52
CA THR A 876 14.23 16.94 3.46
C THR A 876 15.08 15.87 2.76
N THR A 877 14.66 15.36 1.60
CA THR A 877 15.44 14.35 0.87
C THR A 877 16.46 15.02 -0.06
N PRO A 878 17.77 14.71 0.03
CA PRO A 878 18.76 15.19 -0.93
C PRO A 878 18.36 14.84 -2.38
N LEU A 879 18.47 15.79 -3.30
CA LEU A 879 17.98 15.62 -4.69
C LEU A 879 18.51 14.36 -5.38
N ASN A 880 19.79 14.04 -5.19
CA ASN A 880 20.38 12.81 -5.75
C ASN A 880 19.77 11.54 -5.14
N SER A 881 19.53 11.53 -3.82
CA SER A 881 18.90 10.40 -3.14
C SER A 881 17.48 10.18 -3.64
N TYR A 882 16.72 11.26 -3.84
CA TYR A 882 15.39 11.22 -4.44
C TYR A 882 15.42 10.62 -5.84
N ILE A 883 16.27 11.12 -6.72
CA ILE A 883 16.39 10.63 -8.11
C ILE A 883 16.74 9.14 -8.13
N VAL A 884 17.71 8.71 -7.32
CA VAL A 884 18.10 7.28 -7.24
C VAL A 884 16.95 6.45 -6.67
N GLY A 885 16.25 6.93 -5.64
CA GLY A 885 15.09 6.27 -5.04
C GLY A 885 13.96 6.06 -6.05
N GLU A 886 13.63 7.08 -6.85
CA GLU A 886 12.65 6.98 -7.94
C GLU A 886 13.09 6.00 -9.03
N ILE A 887 14.38 5.98 -9.41
CA ILE A 887 14.90 5.01 -10.39
C ILE A 887 14.81 3.57 -9.86
N VAL A 888 15.18 3.35 -8.59
CA VAL A 888 15.08 2.03 -7.94
C VAL A 888 13.60 1.62 -7.85
N GLY A 889 12.72 2.54 -7.45
CA GLY A 889 11.27 2.32 -7.39
C GLY A 889 10.67 1.97 -8.75
N ALA A 890 11.06 2.69 -9.81
CA ALA A 890 10.67 2.38 -11.18
C ALA A 890 11.19 1.01 -11.63
N GLY A 891 12.43 0.67 -11.30
CA GLY A 891 13.01 -0.66 -11.55
C GLY A 891 12.26 -1.79 -10.86
N GLN A 892 11.89 -1.59 -9.59
CA GLN A 892 11.05 -2.51 -8.82
C GLN A 892 9.65 -2.66 -9.45
N GLY A 893 9.00 -1.54 -9.79
CA GLY A 893 7.71 -1.53 -10.47
C GLY A 893 7.77 -2.31 -11.79
N LEU A 894 8.77 -2.04 -12.64
CA LEU A 894 9.00 -2.78 -13.87
C LEU A 894 9.17 -4.27 -13.62
N PHE A 895 10.02 -4.68 -12.67
CA PHE A 895 10.19 -6.09 -12.35
C PHE A 895 8.86 -6.76 -11.97
N MET A 896 8.07 -6.13 -11.10
CA MET A 896 6.78 -6.67 -10.65
C MET A 896 5.74 -6.73 -11.77
N TYR A 897 5.62 -5.68 -12.59
CA TYR A 897 4.75 -5.68 -13.77
C TYR A 897 5.16 -6.77 -14.77
N GLY A 898 6.47 -6.92 -15.02
CA GLY A 898 7.00 -7.94 -15.91
C GLY A 898 6.70 -9.36 -15.43
N ALA A 899 6.91 -9.63 -14.15
CA ALA A 899 6.58 -10.91 -13.53
C ALA A 899 5.07 -11.22 -13.59
N GLY A 900 4.22 -10.23 -13.28
CA GLY A 900 2.76 -10.36 -13.37
C GLY A 900 2.27 -10.67 -14.79
N VAL A 901 2.75 -9.91 -15.79
CA VAL A 901 2.40 -10.13 -17.21
C VAL A 901 2.95 -11.46 -17.72
N PHE A 902 4.15 -11.86 -17.30
CA PHE A 902 4.69 -13.18 -17.62
C PHE A 902 3.79 -14.30 -17.10
N LEU A 903 3.34 -14.22 -15.85
CA LEU A 903 2.48 -15.23 -15.24
C LEU A 903 1.09 -15.28 -15.89
N LEU A 904 0.46 -14.11 -16.05
CA LEU A 904 -0.85 -13.98 -16.70
C LEU A 904 -0.81 -14.55 -18.12
N SER A 905 0.19 -14.15 -18.91
CA SER A 905 0.34 -14.62 -20.30
C SER A 905 0.71 -16.11 -20.36
N ALA A 906 1.52 -16.65 -19.43
CA ALA A 906 1.84 -18.07 -19.36
C ALA A 906 0.59 -18.93 -19.11
N VAL A 907 -0.21 -18.57 -18.10
CA VAL A 907 -1.45 -19.29 -17.78
C VAL A 907 -2.48 -19.12 -18.89
N ALA A 908 -2.67 -17.90 -19.41
CA ALA A 908 -3.60 -17.63 -20.50
C ALA A 908 -3.23 -18.41 -21.78
N LEU A 909 -1.97 -18.42 -22.20
CA LEU A 909 -1.54 -19.18 -23.39
C LEU A 909 -1.66 -20.69 -23.17
N GLY A 910 -1.38 -21.19 -21.96
CA GLY A 910 -1.62 -22.58 -21.61
C GLY A 910 -3.10 -22.96 -21.69
N ALA A 911 -3.97 -22.14 -21.08
CA ALA A 911 -5.42 -22.30 -21.14
C ALA A 911 -5.96 -22.23 -22.57
N PHE A 912 -5.47 -21.28 -23.38
CA PHE A 912 -5.85 -21.12 -24.77
C PHE A 912 -5.60 -22.40 -25.58
N ARG A 913 -4.46 -23.06 -25.38
CA ARG A 913 -4.13 -24.35 -26.04
C ARG A 913 -5.07 -25.48 -25.65
N ILE A 914 -5.58 -25.47 -24.42
CA ILE A 914 -6.53 -26.47 -23.94
C ILE A 914 -7.92 -26.22 -24.54
N ILE A 915 -8.36 -24.96 -24.58
CA ILE A 915 -9.72 -24.58 -24.99
C ILE A 915 -9.86 -24.55 -26.53
N SER A 916 -8.79 -24.17 -27.24
CA SER A 916 -8.77 -24.02 -28.70
C SER A 916 -7.57 -24.74 -29.33
N PRO A 917 -7.47 -26.07 -29.22
CA PRO A 917 -6.29 -26.84 -29.63
C PRO A 917 -6.01 -26.79 -31.13
N ARG A 918 -7.02 -26.46 -31.95
CA ARG A 918 -6.89 -26.33 -33.42
C ARG A 918 -6.46 -24.93 -33.88
N THR A 919 -6.40 -23.95 -32.97
CA THR A 919 -6.07 -22.56 -33.30
C THR A 919 -4.65 -22.25 -32.85
N HIS A 920 -3.72 -22.19 -33.81
CA HIS A 920 -2.34 -21.79 -33.54
C HIS A 920 -2.16 -20.29 -33.77
N LEU A 921 -1.64 -19.57 -32.76
CA LEU A 921 -1.52 -18.11 -32.79
C LEU A 921 -0.63 -17.58 -33.93
N ILE A 922 0.51 -18.24 -34.19
CA ILE A 922 1.44 -17.79 -35.24
C ILE A 922 0.80 -17.90 -36.64
N PRO A 923 0.28 -19.07 -37.07
CA PRO A 923 -0.50 -19.17 -38.30
C PRO A 923 -1.68 -18.20 -38.34
N TYR A 924 -2.35 -17.94 -37.20
CA TYR A 924 -3.48 -17.02 -37.13
C TYR A 924 -3.07 -15.59 -37.48
N PHE A 925 -2.01 -15.07 -36.86
CA PHE A 925 -1.51 -13.73 -37.17
C PHE A 925 -0.87 -13.66 -38.56
N GLN A 926 -0.25 -14.73 -39.06
CA GLN A 926 0.21 -14.80 -40.46
C GLN A 926 -0.96 -14.71 -41.45
N PHE A 927 -2.08 -15.39 -41.19
CA PHE A 927 -3.28 -15.29 -42.00
C PHE A 927 -3.94 -13.91 -41.91
N ALA A 928 -4.09 -13.36 -40.69
CA ALA A 928 -4.80 -12.11 -40.45
C ALA A 928 -3.99 -10.87 -40.87
N LEU A 929 -2.69 -10.84 -40.56
CA LEU A 929 -1.79 -9.68 -40.70
C LEU A 929 -0.69 -9.88 -41.76
N GLY A 930 -0.33 -11.12 -42.10
CA GLY A 930 0.79 -11.42 -43.00
C GLY A 930 0.57 -11.11 -44.48
N LYS A 931 1.46 -11.64 -45.34
CA LYS A 931 1.40 -11.44 -46.80
C LYS A 931 0.08 -11.99 -47.37
N MET A 932 -0.44 -11.34 -48.40
CA MET A 932 -1.71 -11.74 -49.01
C MET A 932 -1.54 -13.09 -49.74
N SER A 933 -2.45 -14.04 -49.50
CA SER A 933 -2.42 -15.34 -50.16
C SER A 933 -2.76 -15.25 -51.64
N ALA A 934 -2.10 -16.07 -52.47
CA ALA A 934 -2.44 -16.28 -53.87
C ALA A 934 -3.83 -16.93 -54.05
N ASN A 935 -4.36 -17.61 -53.02
CA ASN A 935 -5.68 -18.23 -53.06
C ASN A 935 -6.82 -17.22 -52.84
N ALA A 936 -7.74 -17.12 -53.80
CA ALA A 936 -8.87 -16.20 -53.77
C ALA A 936 -9.84 -16.42 -52.59
N GLU A 937 -10.08 -17.67 -52.19
CA GLU A 937 -10.96 -17.99 -51.06
C GLU A 937 -10.34 -17.61 -49.73
N GLN A 938 -9.01 -17.78 -49.58
CA GLN A 938 -8.29 -17.29 -48.39
C GLN A 938 -8.32 -15.76 -48.29
N ARG A 939 -8.25 -15.03 -49.43
CA ARG A 939 -8.40 -13.57 -49.44
C ARG A 939 -9.80 -13.13 -48.99
N LYS A 940 -10.86 -13.77 -49.51
CA LYS A 940 -12.25 -13.50 -49.09
C LYS A 940 -12.47 -13.80 -47.60
N SER A 941 -11.91 -14.92 -47.13
CA SER A 941 -12.00 -15.34 -45.72
C SER A 941 -11.28 -14.35 -44.80
N ARG A 942 -10.09 -13.86 -45.18
CA ARG A 942 -9.37 -12.80 -44.46
C ARG A 942 -10.13 -11.48 -44.43
N LEU A 943 -10.69 -11.07 -45.57
CA LEU A 943 -11.49 -9.84 -45.63
C LEU A 943 -12.73 -9.95 -44.73
N ALA A 944 -13.41 -11.10 -44.73
CA ALA A 944 -14.54 -11.34 -43.84
C ALA A 944 -14.15 -11.33 -42.36
N LEU A 945 -12.98 -11.87 -42.00
CA LEU A 945 -12.42 -11.81 -40.64
C LEU A 945 -12.27 -10.37 -40.13
N TRP A 946 -11.70 -9.49 -40.95
CA TRP A 946 -11.50 -8.07 -40.62
C TRP A 946 -12.83 -7.29 -40.53
N TYR A 947 -13.75 -7.52 -41.47
CA TYR A 947 -15.09 -6.92 -41.41
C TYR A 947 -15.83 -7.29 -40.13
N ASP A 948 -15.85 -8.59 -39.80
CA ASP A 948 -16.50 -9.06 -38.58
C ASP A 948 -15.79 -8.55 -37.33
N ALA A 949 -14.45 -8.50 -37.32
CA ALA A 949 -13.68 -7.97 -36.18
C ALA A 949 -14.02 -6.50 -35.89
N ALA A 950 -14.00 -5.63 -36.91
CA ALA A 950 -14.31 -4.22 -36.73
C ALA A 950 -15.77 -4.00 -36.30
N LEU A 951 -16.71 -4.70 -36.94
CA LEU A 951 -18.13 -4.56 -36.63
C LEU A 951 -18.44 -5.02 -35.19
N ILE A 952 -17.88 -6.16 -34.76
CA ILE A 952 -17.99 -6.63 -33.37
C ILE A 952 -17.43 -5.60 -32.39
N SER A 953 -16.28 -5.01 -32.73
CA SER A 953 -15.65 -4.02 -31.88
C SER A 953 -16.52 -2.76 -31.73
N TYR A 954 -16.96 -2.16 -32.83
CA TYR A 954 -17.83 -0.98 -32.78
C TYR A 954 -19.17 -1.26 -32.10
N THR A 955 -19.77 -2.44 -32.29
CA THR A 955 -21.00 -2.81 -31.58
C THR A 955 -20.77 -2.96 -30.07
N THR A 956 -19.61 -3.46 -29.65
CA THR A 956 -19.24 -3.57 -28.23
C THR A 956 -19.04 -2.20 -27.60
N LEU A 957 -18.36 -1.28 -28.30
CA LEU A 957 -18.21 0.10 -27.89
C LEU A 957 -19.57 0.80 -27.79
N ALA A 958 -20.39 0.71 -28.83
CA ALA A 958 -21.74 1.25 -28.90
C ALA A 958 -22.61 0.77 -27.74
N PHE A 959 -22.62 -0.54 -27.47
CA PHE A 959 -23.35 -1.11 -26.34
C PHE A 959 -22.88 -0.52 -25.01
N SER A 960 -21.56 -0.44 -24.80
CA SER A 960 -20.98 0.07 -23.55
C SER A 960 -21.31 1.55 -23.32
N ILE A 961 -21.23 2.38 -24.37
CA ILE A 961 -21.59 3.81 -24.32
C ILE A 961 -23.08 3.97 -24.00
N THR A 962 -23.96 3.27 -24.72
CA THR A 962 -25.41 3.36 -24.51
C THR A 962 -25.79 2.91 -23.10
N VAL A 963 -25.24 1.81 -22.60
CA VAL A 963 -25.52 1.34 -21.23
C VAL A 963 -25.05 2.38 -20.19
N SER A 964 -23.87 2.97 -20.36
CA SER A 964 -23.36 4.01 -19.45
C SER A 964 -24.23 5.27 -19.45
N GLN A 965 -24.67 5.76 -20.61
CA GLN A 965 -25.56 6.93 -20.70
C GLN A 965 -26.93 6.66 -20.07
N LEU A 966 -27.52 5.49 -20.34
CA LEU A 966 -28.80 5.10 -19.73
C LEU A 966 -28.68 4.96 -18.22
N GLN A 967 -27.59 4.38 -17.71
CA GLN A 967 -27.30 4.31 -16.29
C GLN A 967 -27.23 5.72 -15.67
N GLY A 968 -26.53 6.65 -16.30
CA GLY A 968 -26.42 8.04 -15.82
C GLY A 968 -27.79 8.73 -15.72
N LEU A 969 -28.66 8.55 -16.72
CA LEU A 969 -30.03 9.07 -16.70
C LEU A 969 -30.87 8.47 -15.58
N VAL A 970 -30.81 7.14 -15.41
CA VAL A 970 -31.56 6.45 -14.34
C VAL A 970 -31.04 6.91 -12.97
N SER A 971 -29.72 7.01 -12.80
CA SER A 971 -29.11 7.46 -11.54
C SER A 971 -29.57 8.88 -11.19
N LEU A 972 -29.57 9.81 -12.16
CA LEU A 972 -30.06 11.17 -11.93
C LEU A 972 -31.54 11.20 -11.48
N ALA A 973 -32.35 10.26 -11.98
CA ALA A 973 -33.79 10.25 -11.72
C ALA A 973 -34.17 9.64 -10.37
N ILE A 974 -33.45 8.61 -9.90
CA ILE A 974 -33.87 7.82 -8.72
C ILE A 974 -32.78 7.64 -7.65
N SER A 975 -31.52 7.97 -7.93
CA SER A 975 -30.44 7.81 -6.96
C SER A 975 -30.57 8.84 -5.82
N PRO A 976 -30.53 8.40 -4.56
CA PRO A 976 -30.41 9.30 -3.41
C PRO A 976 -28.96 9.78 -3.16
N SER A 977 -28.01 9.34 -3.98
CA SER A 977 -26.62 9.78 -3.91
C SER A 977 -26.42 11.02 -4.79
N VAL A 978 -25.57 11.94 -4.33
CA VAL A 978 -25.21 13.14 -5.09
C VAL A 978 -24.67 12.71 -6.46
N PRO A 979 -25.22 13.21 -7.59
CA PRO A 979 -24.79 12.77 -8.90
C PRO A 979 -23.41 13.36 -9.20
N ILE A 980 -22.43 12.49 -9.51
CA ILE A 980 -21.04 12.88 -9.81
C ILE A 980 -20.73 12.54 -11.27
N GLY A 981 -20.13 13.50 -11.98
CA GLY A 981 -19.62 13.37 -13.33
C GLY A 981 -18.16 12.89 -13.36
N GLU A 982 -17.82 12.19 -14.44
CA GLU A 982 -16.53 11.54 -14.64
C GLU A 982 -15.52 12.51 -15.29
N VAL A 983 -14.84 13.33 -14.46
CA VAL A 983 -13.98 14.44 -14.91
C VAL A 983 -12.48 14.20 -14.71
N GLY A 984 -12.06 13.16 -13.97
CA GLY A 984 -10.64 12.95 -13.64
C GLY A 984 -9.70 12.72 -14.84
N THR A 985 -10.23 12.26 -15.98
CA THR A 985 -9.43 11.91 -17.18
C THR A 985 -8.67 13.10 -17.78
N ILE A 986 -9.16 14.34 -17.67
CA ILE A 986 -8.40 15.49 -18.16
C ILE A 986 -7.17 15.76 -17.28
N ALA A 987 -7.31 15.63 -15.96
CA ALA A 987 -6.19 15.82 -15.05
C ALA A 987 -5.06 14.82 -15.36
N SER A 988 -5.39 13.56 -15.67
CA SER A 988 -4.36 12.57 -16.04
C SER A 988 -3.65 12.90 -17.38
N LEU A 989 -4.36 13.45 -18.37
CA LEU A 989 -3.74 13.88 -19.63
C LEU A 989 -2.73 15.02 -19.46
N THR A 990 -2.90 15.85 -18.43
CA THR A 990 -1.95 16.93 -18.16
C THR A 990 -0.64 16.46 -17.55
N GLY A 991 -0.62 15.24 -16.99
CA GLY A 991 0.55 14.64 -16.34
C GLY A 991 1.54 13.96 -17.31
N VAL A 992 1.34 14.10 -18.62
CA VAL A 992 2.18 13.48 -19.65
C VAL A 992 2.71 14.49 -20.67
N TYR A 993 3.89 14.23 -21.26
CA TYR A 993 4.43 15.06 -22.34
C TYR A 993 3.62 14.96 -23.64
N VAL A 994 3.23 13.74 -24.03
CA VAL A 994 2.49 13.48 -25.27
C VAL A 994 1.22 12.66 -24.95
N PRO A 995 0.06 13.32 -24.77
CA PRO A 995 -1.23 12.67 -24.49
C PRO A 995 -1.60 11.55 -25.47
N VAL A 996 -1.38 11.78 -26.76
CA VAL A 996 -1.70 10.78 -27.80
C VAL A 996 -0.82 9.53 -27.65
N ALA A 997 0.46 9.70 -27.34
CA ALA A 997 1.38 8.59 -27.14
C ALA A 997 0.95 7.76 -25.93
N GLU A 998 0.53 8.40 -24.83
CA GLU A 998 0.05 7.68 -23.64
C GLU A 998 -1.15 6.80 -23.95
N ALA A 999 -2.16 7.36 -24.63
CA ALA A 999 -3.35 6.58 -25.00
C ALA A 999 -3.02 5.40 -25.93
N ILE A 1000 -2.03 5.55 -26.84
CA ILE A 1000 -1.55 4.45 -27.69
C ILE A 1000 -0.82 3.40 -26.85
N LEU A 1001 0.06 3.82 -25.93
CA LEU A 1001 0.76 2.90 -25.03
C LEU A 1001 -0.25 2.13 -24.16
N ASP A 1002 -1.27 2.80 -23.63
CA ASP A 1002 -2.36 2.19 -22.88
C ASP A 1002 -3.17 1.21 -23.73
N ALA A 1003 -3.47 1.53 -24.98
CA ALA A 1003 -4.15 0.61 -25.89
C ALA A 1003 -3.31 -0.64 -26.18
N LEU A 1004 -1.98 -0.49 -26.33
CA LEU A 1004 -1.04 -1.60 -26.54
C LEU A 1004 -0.83 -2.45 -25.29
N LYS A 1005 -0.92 -1.87 -24.09
CA LYS A 1005 -0.88 -2.57 -22.80
C LYS A 1005 -2.21 -3.30 -22.52
N THR A 1006 -3.34 -2.63 -22.74
CA THR A 1006 -4.69 -3.11 -22.38
C THR A 1006 -5.16 -4.27 -23.27
N ALA A 1007 -4.88 -4.23 -24.57
CA ALA A 1007 -5.33 -5.26 -25.51
C ALA A 1007 -4.86 -6.69 -25.18
N PRO A 1008 -3.55 -6.97 -25.00
CA PRO A 1008 -3.10 -8.31 -24.65
C PRO A 1008 -3.55 -8.74 -23.25
N ASN A 1009 -3.61 -7.82 -22.28
CA ASN A 1009 -4.06 -8.12 -20.92
C ASN A 1009 -5.55 -8.47 -20.88
N GLY A 1010 -6.40 -7.68 -21.55
CA GLY A 1010 -7.83 -7.94 -21.67
C GLY A 1010 -8.11 -9.26 -22.38
N LEU A 1011 -7.38 -9.56 -23.47
CA LEU A 1011 -7.47 -10.86 -24.14
C LEU A 1011 -7.07 -12.02 -23.21
N ALA A 1012 -5.96 -11.89 -22.48
CA ALA A 1012 -5.50 -12.90 -21.53
C ALA A 1012 -6.54 -13.14 -20.43
N LEU A 1013 -7.15 -12.08 -19.91
CA LEU A 1013 -8.21 -12.17 -18.90
C LEU A 1013 -9.46 -12.88 -19.45
N ILE A 1014 -9.90 -12.57 -20.68
CA ILE A 1014 -11.00 -13.29 -21.32
C ILE A 1014 -10.67 -14.79 -21.42
N VAL A 1015 -9.46 -15.15 -21.84
CA VAL A 1015 -9.05 -16.56 -21.94
C VAL A 1015 -9.09 -17.25 -20.58
N VAL A 1016 -8.63 -16.57 -19.51
CA VAL A 1016 -8.71 -17.08 -18.14
C VAL A 1016 -10.16 -17.30 -17.72
N VAL A 1017 -11.04 -16.31 -17.91
CA VAL A 1017 -12.46 -16.39 -17.55
C VAL A 1017 -13.18 -17.49 -18.34
N VAL A 1018 -12.91 -17.61 -19.64
CA VAL A 1018 -13.47 -18.68 -20.50
C VAL A 1018 -12.95 -20.05 -20.04
N GLY A 1019 -11.67 -20.16 -19.71
CA GLY A 1019 -11.10 -21.40 -19.20
C GLY A 1019 -11.65 -21.82 -17.84
N MET A 1020 -11.85 -20.87 -16.94
CA MET A 1020 -12.47 -21.12 -15.64
C MET A 1020 -13.93 -21.51 -15.79
N SER A 1021 -14.71 -20.79 -16.61
CA SER A 1021 -16.12 -21.11 -16.85
C SER A 1021 -16.29 -22.47 -17.52
N ALA A 1022 -15.44 -22.84 -18.49
CA ALA A 1022 -15.46 -24.16 -19.10
C ALA A 1022 -15.24 -25.29 -18.09
N ARG A 1023 -14.47 -25.05 -17.02
CA ARG A 1023 -14.20 -26.03 -15.97
C ARG A 1023 -15.31 -26.09 -14.91
N PHE A 1024 -15.73 -24.93 -14.39
CA PHE A 1024 -16.58 -24.87 -13.19
C PHE A 1024 -18.06 -24.61 -13.49
N ALA A 1025 -18.38 -23.88 -14.55
CA ALA A 1025 -19.75 -23.49 -14.90
C ALA A 1025 -20.03 -23.70 -16.41
N PRO A 1026 -19.88 -24.94 -16.94
CA PRO A 1026 -20.05 -25.17 -18.37
C PRO A 1026 -21.52 -24.98 -18.80
N GLY A 1027 -21.72 -24.19 -19.85
CA GLY A 1027 -23.03 -23.90 -20.43
C GLY A 1027 -23.67 -22.60 -19.94
N PHE A 1028 -24.59 -22.06 -20.74
CA PHE A 1028 -25.20 -20.74 -20.52
C PHE A 1028 -25.83 -20.59 -19.12
N TRP A 1029 -26.75 -21.49 -18.76
CA TRP A 1029 -27.54 -21.33 -17.53
C TRP A 1029 -26.70 -21.42 -16.25
N ARG A 1030 -25.63 -22.23 -16.25
CA ARG A 1030 -24.71 -22.32 -15.10
C ARG A 1030 -23.87 -21.07 -14.97
N LEU A 1031 -23.31 -20.59 -16.09
CA LEU A 1031 -22.54 -19.35 -16.11
C LEU A 1031 -23.40 -18.13 -15.77
N PHE A 1032 -24.63 -18.08 -16.27
CA PHE A 1032 -25.60 -17.04 -15.95
C PHE A 1032 -25.99 -17.07 -14.47
N ALA A 1033 -26.31 -18.24 -13.92
CA ALA A 1033 -26.61 -18.36 -12.48
C ALA A 1033 -25.42 -17.93 -11.61
N PHE A 1034 -24.20 -18.35 -11.97
CA PHE A 1034 -22.98 -17.93 -11.28
C PHE A 1034 -22.77 -16.41 -11.36
N GLY A 1035 -22.84 -15.85 -12.58
CA GLY A 1035 -22.73 -14.41 -12.80
C GLY A 1035 -23.83 -13.62 -12.09
N LEU A 1036 -25.06 -14.15 -12.02
CA LEU A 1036 -26.17 -13.54 -11.31
C LEU A 1036 -25.90 -13.45 -9.80
N VAL A 1037 -25.45 -14.55 -9.20
CA VAL A 1037 -25.10 -14.56 -7.76
C VAL A 1037 -23.97 -13.56 -7.48
N LEU A 1038 -22.92 -13.53 -8.30
CA LEU A 1038 -21.84 -12.55 -8.13
C LEU A 1038 -22.33 -11.11 -8.25
N ASN A 1039 -23.20 -10.83 -9.22
CA ASN A 1039 -23.73 -9.49 -9.44
C ASN A 1039 -24.81 -9.05 -8.43
N LEU A 1040 -25.35 -9.99 -7.63
CA LEU A 1040 -26.14 -9.66 -6.45
C LEU A 1040 -25.24 -9.40 -5.23
N ILE A 1041 -24.11 -10.09 -5.12
CA ILE A 1041 -23.21 -9.95 -3.97
C ILE A 1041 -22.32 -8.72 -4.09
N LEU A 1042 -21.64 -8.50 -5.23
CA LEU A 1042 -20.60 -7.46 -5.34
C LEU A 1042 -21.15 -6.04 -5.13
N PRO A 1043 -22.29 -5.63 -5.74
CA PRO A 1043 -22.86 -4.31 -5.53
C PRO A 1043 -23.55 -4.14 -4.16
N SER A 1044 -23.63 -5.17 -3.32
CA SER A 1044 -24.33 -5.11 -2.03
C SER A 1044 -23.73 -4.12 -1.02
N ALA A 1045 -22.63 -3.44 -1.38
CA ALA A 1045 -22.05 -2.33 -0.61
C ALA A 1045 -22.81 -1.02 -0.79
N GLU A 1046 -23.61 -0.91 -1.86
CA GLU A 1046 -24.43 0.26 -2.13
C GLU A 1046 -25.40 0.53 -0.98
N ARG A 1047 -25.37 1.77 -0.47
CA ARG A 1047 -26.20 2.18 0.66
C ARG A 1047 -27.68 2.15 0.30
N TYR A 1048 -28.01 2.66 -0.88
CA TYR A 1048 -29.39 2.81 -1.33
C TYR A 1048 -29.77 1.66 -2.27
N TRP A 1049 -30.98 1.14 -2.12
CA TRP A 1049 -31.45 0.01 -2.94
C TRP A 1049 -31.60 0.40 -4.42
N GLN A 1050 -31.80 1.68 -4.72
CA GLN A 1050 -31.81 2.23 -6.08
C GLN A 1050 -30.44 2.07 -6.74
N ASP A 1051 -29.37 2.51 -6.08
CA ASP A 1051 -27.99 2.41 -6.57
C ASP A 1051 -27.56 0.94 -6.69
N TYR A 1052 -27.95 0.11 -5.72
CA TYR A 1052 -27.78 -1.34 -5.79
C TYR A 1052 -28.46 -1.92 -7.04
N LEU A 1053 -29.73 -1.61 -7.28
CA LEU A 1053 -30.48 -2.14 -8.43
C LEU A 1053 -29.89 -1.67 -9.76
N ILE A 1054 -29.52 -0.38 -9.86
CA ILE A 1054 -28.85 0.19 -11.04
C ILE A 1054 -27.58 -0.61 -11.35
N SER A 1055 -26.74 -0.83 -10.33
CA SER A 1055 -25.49 -1.58 -10.47
C SER A 1055 -25.71 -3.05 -10.84
N VAL A 1056 -26.66 -3.73 -10.20
CA VAL A 1056 -27.00 -5.13 -10.53
C VAL A 1056 -27.49 -5.24 -11.98
N VAL A 1057 -28.43 -4.40 -12.40
CA VAL A 1057 -28.99 -4.44 -13.76
C VAL A 1057 -27.91 -4.16 -14.79
N GLN A 1058 -27.08 -3.14 -14.58
CA GLN A 1058 -25.97 -2.82 -15.46
C GLN A 1058 -24.99 -3.98 -15.58
N ASN A 1059 -24.53 -4.53 -14.46
CA ASN A 1059 -23.53 -5.60 -14.47
C ASN A 1059 -24.09 -6.87 -15.12
N LEU A 1060 -25.37 -7.20 -14.90
CA LEU A 1060 -26.04 -8.31 -15.58
C LEU A 1060 -26.14 -8.10 -17.08
N LEU A 1061 -26.53 -6.90 -17.53
CA LEU A 1061 -26.57 -6.55 -18.95
C LEU A 1061 -25.19 -6.69 -19.59
N MET A 1062 -24.14 -6.22 -18.92
CA MET A 1062 -22.75 -6.39 -19.36
C MET A 1062 -22.32 -7.86 -19.38
N CYS A 1063 -22.65 -8.66 -18.36
CA CYS A 1063 -22.35 -10.10 -18.34
C CYS A 1063 -23.07 -10.86 -19.46
N LEU A 1064 -24.35 -10.58 -19.71
CA LEU A 1064 -25.09 -11.18 -20.83
C LEU A 1064 -24.46 -10.79 -22.17
N PHE A 1065 -24.14 -9.51 -22.34
CA PHE A 1065 -23.50 -9.02 -23.55
C PHE A 1065 -22.14 -9.67 -23.76
N MET A 1066 -21.31 -9.76 -22.73
CA MET A 1066 -20.01 -10.44 -22.78
C MET A 1066 -20.15 -11.92 -23.12
N TYR A 1067 -21.18 -12.61 -22.61
CA TYR A 1067 -21.47 -13.98 -23.01
C TYR A 1067 -21.80 -14.09 -24.51
N VAL A 1068 -22.70 -13.24 -25.01
CA VAL A 1068 -23.08 -13.20 -26.44
C VAL A 1068 -21.88 -12.85 -27.30
N LEU A 1069 -21.08 -11.87 -26.86
CA LEU A 1069 -19.85 -11.46 -27.51
C LEU A 1069 -18.90 -12.64 -27.67
N VAL A 1070 -18.57 -13.34 -26.59
CA VAL A 1070 -17.59 -14.45 -26.62
C VAL A 1070 -18.13 -15.65 -27.39
N VAL A 1071 -19.37 -16.09 -27.12
CA VAL A 1071 -19.91 -17.36 -27.63
C VAL A 1071 -20.48 -17.26 -29.03
N LYS A 1072 -21.11 -16.13 -29.40
CA LYS A 1072 -21.84 -15.98 -30.66
C LYS A 1072 -21.14 -15.06 -31.65
N LEU A 1073 -20.61 -13.92 -31.19
CA LEU A 1073 -20.06 -12.89 -32.07
C LEU A 1073 -18.57 -13.16 -32.37
N ALA A 1074 -17.69 -12.88 -31.41
CA ALA A 1074 -16.24 -12.93 -31.54
C ALA A 1074 -15.72 -14.36 -31.72
N ARG A 1075 -16.19 -15.35 -30.95
CA ARG A 1075 -15.77 -16.76 -31.08
C ARG A 1075 -14.23 -16.87 -31.07
N ASN A 1076 -13.63 -17.42 -32.14
CA ASN A 1076 -12.17 -17.51 -32.32
C ASN A 1076 -11.57 -16.33 -33.11
N ASN A 1077 -12.30 -15.23 -33.29
CA ASN A 1077 -11.79 -14.00 -33.91
C ASN A 1077 -10.95 -13.21 -32.90
N ILE A 1078 -9.70 -13.62 -32.71
CA ILE A 1078 -8.74 -12.98 -31.79
C ILE A 1078 -8.57 -11.49 -32.09
N LEU A 1079 -8.60 -11.12 -33.38
CA LEU A 1079 -8.52 -9.73 -33.82
C LEU A 1079 -9.66 -8.86 -33.26
N ALA A 1080 -10.88 -9.41 -33.13
CA ALA A 1080 -12.00 -8.69 -32.54
C ALA A 1080 -11.74 -8.31 -31.08
N TYR A 1081 -11.21 -9.23 -30.26
CA TYR A 1081 -10.90 -8.93 -28.87
C TYR A 1081 -9.79 -7.88 -28.72
N LEU A 1082 -8.72 -7.99 -29.51
CA LEU A 1082 -7.65 -6.99 -29.50
C LEU A 1082 -8.18 -5.60 -29.88
N MET A 1083 -9.00 -5.52 -30.93
CA MET A 1083 -9.64 -4.27 -31.35
C MET A 1083 -10.59 -3.70 -30.30
N ILE A 1084 -11.42 -4.53 -29.65
CA ILE A 1084 -12.33 -4.08 -28.59
C ILE A 1084 -11.55 -3.37 -27.50
N PHE A 1085 -10.53 -4.02 -26.94
CA PHE A 1085 -9.78 -3.45 -25.84
C PHE A 1085 -8.94 -2.24 -26.25
N SER A 1086 -8.32 -2.23 -27.45
CA SER A 1086 -7.60 -1.05 -27.93
C SER A 1086 -8.54 0.14 -28.19
N LEU A 1087 -9.70 -0.07 -28.81
CA LEU A 1087 -10.63 1.01 -29.11
C LEU A 1087 -11.33 1.54 -27.86
N TYR A 1088 -11.62 0.67 -26.89
CA TYR A 1088 -12.24 1.04 -25.62
C TYR A 1088 -11.38 2.04 -24.84
N THR A 1089 -10.05 1.93 -24.93
CA THR A 1089 -9.10 2.87 -24.31
C THR A 1089 -9.29 4.32 -24.77
N PHE A 1090 -9.72 4.56 -26.02
CA PHE A 1090 -9.84 5.93 -26.54
C PHE A 1090 -11.14 6.64 -26.16
N ILE A 1091 -12.21 5.91 -25.80
CA ILE A 1091 -13.52 6.52 -25.52
C ILE A 1091 -13.46 7.51 -24.34
N PRO A 1092 -12.88 7.16 -23.17
CA PRO A 1092 -12.83 8.07 -22.03
C PRO A 1092 -12.11 9.37 -22.37
N TYR A 1093 -11.02 9.32 -23.16
CA TYR A 1093 -10.29 10.51 -23.60
C TYR A 1093 -11.13 11.39 -24.53
N CYS A 1094 -11.79 10.79 -25.54
CA CYS A 1094 -12.68 11.54 -26.44
C CYS A 1094 -13.79 12.26 -25.66
N LYS A 1095 -14.44 11.55 -24.73
CA LYS A 1095 -15.52 12.09 -23.88
C LYS A 1095 -14.99 13.23 -23.01
N ALA A 1096 -13.91 13.01 -22.29
CA ALA A 1096 -13.34 13.98 -21.36
C ALA A 1096 -12.86 15.25 -22.06
N ILE A 1097 -12.20 15.12 -23.22
CA ILE A 1097 -11.75 16.29 -24.00
C ILE A 1097 -12.95 17.07 -24.54
N ALA A 1098 -13.91 16.39 -25.16
CA ALA A 1098 -15.09 17.05 -25.72
C ALA A 1098 -15.89 17.81 -24.65
N LEU A 1099 -16.00 17.24 -23.44
CA LEU A 1099 -16.80 17.84 -22.37
C LEU A 1099 -16.01 18.83 -21.53
N ASN A 1100 -14.74 18.60 -21.21
CA ASN A 1100 -14.06 19.34 -20.13
C ASN A 1100 -12.73 19.99 -20.55
N GLY A 1101 -12.08 19.53 -21.63
CA GLY A 1101 -10.73 19.96 -22.03
C GLY A 1101 -10.62 20.51 -23.46
N GLY A 1102 -11.73 20.86 -24.09
CA GLY A 1102 -11.77 21.23 -25.51
C GLY A 1102 -10.92 22.45 -25.88
N SER A 1103 -10.69 23.39 -24.97
CA SER A 1103 -9.81 24.54 -25.21
C SER A 1103 -8.33 24.15 -25.37
N LEU A 1104 -7.92 22.99 -24.83
CA LEU A 1104 -6.52 22.58 -24.78
C LEU A 1104 -6.19 21.42 -25.73
N TYR A 1105 -7.13 20.48 -25.89
CA TYR A 1105 -6.82 19.17 -26.48
C TYR A 1105 -7.60 18.86 -27.77
N ILE A 1106 -8.05 19.87 -28.53
CA ILE A 1106 -8.71 19.65 -29.83
C ILE A 1106 -7.85 18.79 -30.80
N PRO A 1107 -6.54 19.02 -30.97
CA PRO A 1107 -5.71 18.19 -31.84
C PRO A 1107 -5.69 16.71 -31.42
N GLU A 1108 -5.61 16.45 -30.11
CA GLU A 1108 -5.67 15.12 -29.50
C GLU A 1108 -7.03 14.48 -29.76
N LEU A 1109 -8.12 15.24 -29.60
CA LEU A 1109 -9.48 14.78 -29.88
C LEU A 1109 -9.62 14.32 -31.34
N ILE A 1110 -9.16 15.12 -32.29
CA ILE A 1110 -9.15 14.76 -33.72
C ILE A 1110 -8.33 13.49 -33.93
N THR A 1111 -7.16 13.40 -33.28
CA THR A 1111 -6.29 12.23 -33.39
C THR A 1111 -6.92 10.96 -32.82
N PHE A 1112 -7.58 11.04 -31.66
CA PHE A 1112 -8.30 9.91 -31.08
C PHE A 1112 -9.48 9.48 -31.95
N PHE A 1113 -10.22 10.42 -32.56
CA PHE A 1113 -11.22 10.08 -33.56
C PHE A 1113 -10.61 9.37 -34.78
N LEU A 1114 -9.46 9.84 -35.29
CA LEU A 1114 -8.75 9.15 -36.38
C LEU A 1114 -8.32 7.73 -35.96
N LEU A 1115 -7.81 7.54 -34.75
CA LEU A 1115 -7.47 6.22 -34.21
C LEU A 1115 -8.68 5.29 -34.11
N LEU A 1116 -9.85 5.82 -33.74
CA LEU A 1116 -11.11 5.07 -33.76
C LEU A 1116 -11.51 4.61 -35.18
N THR A 1117 -11.04 5.27 -36.25
CA THR A 1117 -11.30 4.87 -37.65
C THR A 1117 -10.29 3.88 -38.24
N VAL A 1118 -9.18 3.60 -37.56
CA VAL A 1118 -8.13 2.69 -38.05
C VAL A 1118 -8.65 1.32 -38.51
N PRO A 1119 -9.60 0.64 -37.82
CA PRO A 1119 -10.18 -0.61 -38.31
C PRO A 1119 -10.82 -0.49 -39.69
N ILE A 1120 -11.48 0.63 -39.99
CA ILE A 1120 -12.08 0.91 -41.30
C ILE A 1120 -11.00 1.07 -42.36
N LEU A 1121 -9.93 1.81 -42.05
CA LEU A 1121 -8.79 1.97 -42.96
C LEU A 1121 -8.10 0.63 -43.27
N CYS A 1122 -7.93 -0.23 -42.25
CA CYS A 1122 -7.40 -1.59 -42.43
C CYS A 1122 -8.29 -2.44 -43.33
N ILE A 1123 -9.62 -2.37 -43.16
CA ILE A 1123 -10.58 -3.07 -44.03
C ILE A 1123 -10.44 -2.59 -45.48
N LEU A 1124 -10.42 -1.28 -45.72
CA LEU A 1124 -10.26 -0.70 -47.06
C LEU A 1124 -8.93 -1.16 -47.69
N TRP A 1125 -7.85 -1.19 -46.91
CA TRP A 1125 -6.56 -1.69 -47.37
C TRP A 1125 -6.59 -3.17 -47.76
N VAL A 1126 -7.18 -4.03 -46.93
CA VAL A 1126 -7.36 -5.46 -47.24
C VAL A 1126 -8.25 -5.63 -48.48
N GLN A 1127 -9.29 -4.83 -48.62
CA GLN A 1127 -10.22 -4.85 -49.76
C GLN A 1127 -9.52 -4.45 -51.06
N VAL A 1128 -8.77 -3.34 -51.08
CA VAL A 1128 -8.00 -2.88 -52.25
C VAL A 1128 -6.98 -3.93 -52.69
N ARG A 1129 -6.24 -4.53 -51.76
CA ARG A 1129 -5.28 -5.60 -52.08
C ARG A 1129 -5.95 -6.88 -52.56
N THR A 1130 -7.15 -7.19 -52.06
CA THR A 1130 -7.94 -8.33 -52.53
C THR A 1130 -8.41 -8.13 -53.98
N LEU A 1131 -8.71 -6.89 -54.37
CA LEU A 1131 -9.10 -6.52 -55.73
C LEU A 1131 -7.89 -6.48 -56.68
N ARG A 1132 -6.73 -5.93 -56.27
CA ARG A 1132 -5.51 -5.87 -57.12
C ARG A 1132 -4.96 -7.24 -57.56
N HIS A 1133 -5.20 -8.31 -56.79
CA HIS A 1133 -4.79 -9.68 -57.15
C HIS A 1133 -5.82 -10.43 -58.02
N LYS A 1134 -6.90 -9.78 -58.48
CA LYS A 1134 -7.85 -10.38 -59.44
C LYS A 1134 -7.39 -10.27 -60.91
N GLU A 1135 -6.24 -9.68 -61.20
CA GLU A 1135 -5.80 -9.39 -62.57
C GLU A 1135 -4.37 -9.90 -62.85
N LYS A 1136 -4.17 -11.21 -62.80
CA LYS A 1136 -3.18 -11.85 -63.69
C LYS A 1136 -3.92 -12.90 -64.52
N PRO A 1137 -4.01 -12.74 -65.86
CA PRO A 1137 -4.62 -13.75 -66.71
C PRO A 1137 -3.82 -15.05 -66.64
N LEU A 1138 -4.51 -16.19 -66.79
CA LEU A 1138 -3.93 -17.54 -66.77
C LEU A 1138 -2.76 -17.75 -67.75
N SER A 1139 -2.55 -16.84 -68.70
CA SER A 1139 -1.47 -16.90 -69.69
C SER A 1139 -0.06 -16.64 -69.14
N GLU A 1140 0.09 -16.13 -67.90
CA GLU A 1140 1.42 -15.87 -67.30
C GLU A 1140 1.89 -16.95 -66.30
N ILE A 1141 1.15 -18.05 -66.12
CA ILE A 1141 1.48 -19.07 -65.09
C ILE A 1141 2.33 -20.23 -65.67
N VAL A 1142 2.62 -20.26 -66.97
CA VAL A 1142 3.39 -21.35 -67.61
C VAL A 1142 4.90 -21.08 -67.68
N GLU A 1143 5.40 -19.87 -67.40
CA GLU A 1143 6.84 -19.56 -67.53
C GLU A 1143 7.65 -19.47 -66.22
N GLU A 1144 7.05 -19.71 -65.05
CA GLU A 1144 7.81 -19.89 -63.81
C GLU A 1144 7.31 -21.12 -63.04
N SER A 1145 7.71 -22.31 -63.52
CA SER A 1145 7.74 -23.55 -62.73
C SER A 1145 9.17 -23.95 -62.42
#